data_AF-A0A150GED5-F1
#
_entry.id   AF-A0A150GED5-F1
#
_cell.length_a   1.000
_cell.length_b   1.000
_cell.length_c   1.000
_cell.angle_alpha   90.00
_cell.angle_beta   90.00
_cell.angle_gamma   90.00
#
_symmetry.space_group_name_H-M   'P 1'
#
loop_
_entity.id
_entity.type
_entity.pdbx_description
1 polymer ?
#
loop_
_entity_poly.entity_id
_entity_poly.type
_entity_poly.pdbx_seq_one_letter_code
_entity_poly.pdbx_strand_id
1 'polypeptide(L)'
;MVLERVATGLPASGGDAELQPELQLDPEKQAHIQAITDTCMSIMSFLFRFLSALARLLCCNSSNGPGSAAQKRVQQLAASALAQSGALEHAMRAALLGWLAAASDWWRTALEVLRHVGPLWEAGDPHKLDSVLEGALGVAVYPGPVALPPEPHPWLRAALDVGLIPELELTLRSAVRGLDAPKARHHRALWGGYPKVYAPLVLAHGEPLQAASLLASLGKAIRSVPPLSVATDNGRDARCRAWVMGHSLAASVGHRGPPAGVPGGGLSAPSQQLASLLSLASVRCLPSLVSVWAQAAAMWGPHVPGCGAVFRHEALRNYKGTAPPLAVFHALYALLDWVLVLAAGAKSPQAAGRGAASATGAAGGPSTEDVDAGQQQQQQQQRQEPGDDDGVSAAGTAPFAASSPMVAKAAGPPAWRSVLLDEVGAVQLVGAALALATHLDHLGAGPELPSQVRCKLAAACRAVAELAVLQRMHQRLDAVDKALEASRAVRASVTEAVSALSTAVATASAADGAVGAGSTSARVAQAAEAAAAKRNMASALPPWEPNLLRLLAAALRADGSAQRSAEVEALAAALESGGAEVSSGRGCTRVLVAVAGASSDPLMLEAEALASALPPPSEAGGLLRTCANSLCANLEGDSEVDLKLLSCGGCGEVGYCCRPCQTAHWRAGHKGECARRRAA
;
A
#
# COMPACT_ATOMS: atom_id res chain seq x y z
N MET A 1 -18.10 -44.26 -18.03
CA MET A 1 -17.55 -45.61 -18.35
C MET A 1 -16.09 -45.81 -17.93
N VAL A 2 -15.05 -45.29 -18.61
CA VAL A 2 -13.64 -45.53 -18.18
C VAL A 2 -13.31 -44.84 -16.85
N LEU A 3 -13.69 -43.57 -16.69
CA LEU A 3 -13.52 -42.83 -15.42
C LEU A 3 -14.40 -43.37 -14.27
N GLU A 4 -15.51 -44.03 -14.61
CA GLU A 4 -16.46 -44.60 -13.65
C GLU A 4 -15.94 -45.90 -13.05
N ARG A 5 -15.12 -46.66 -13.79
CA ARG A 5 -14.43 -47.85 -13.28
C ARG A 5 -13.24 -47.53 -12.38
N VAL A 6 -12.58 -46.39 -12.59
CA VAL A 6 -11.43 -45.96 -11.77
C VAL A 6 -11.91 -45.43 -10.41
N ALA A 7 -13.08 -44.79 -10.33
CA ALA A 7 -13.58 -44.18 -9.10
C ALA A 7 -14.17 -45.19 -8.08
N THR A 8 -14.60 -46.38 -8.49
CA THR A 8 -15.34 -47.31 -7.62
C THR A 8 -14.51 -48.41 -6.97
N GLY A 9 -13.23 -48.57 -7.33
CA GLY A 9 -12.30 -49.50 -6.63
C GLY A 9 -12.78 -50.96 -6.49
N LEU A 10 -13.72 -51.41 -7.31
CA LEU A 10 -14.28 -52.77 -7.22
C LEU A 10 -13.45 -53.73 -8.10
N PRO A 11 -12.87 -54.80 -7.53
CA PRO A 11 -12.16 -55.79 -8.32
C PRO A 11 -13.15 -56.57 -9.18
N ALA A 12 -12.88 -56.66 -10.48
CA ALA A 12 -13.59 -57.55 -11.37
C ALA A 12 -13.20 -59.00 -11.06
N SER A 13 -14.12 -59.77 -10.48
CA SER A 13 -14.00 -61.21 -10.38
C SER A 13 -14.30 -61.83 -11.75
N GLY A 14 -13.26 -62.14 -12.51
CA GLY A 14 -13.37 -62.83 -13.79
C GLY A 14 -12.02 -62.88 -14.45
N GLY A 15 -11.35 -64.03 -14.34
CA GLY A 15 -10.02 -64.23 -14.90
C GLY A 15 -10.03 -64.09 -16.41
N ASP A 16 -9.21 -63.17 -16.90
CA ASP A 16 -8.39 -63.34 -18.09
C ASP A 16 -7.19 -62.40 -17.92
N ALA A 17 -6.06 -63.03 -17.62
CA ALA A 17 -4.78 -62.37 -17.41
C ALA A 17 -4.10 -62.20 -18.77
N GLU A 18 -4.49 -61.19 -19.55
CA GLU A 18 -3.63 -60.71 -20.64
C GLU A 18 -3.96 -59.26 -21.00
N LEU A 19 -2.95 -58.39 -20.78
CA LEU A 19 -2.81 -57.03 -21.31
C LEU A 19 -3.88 -56.00 -20.90
N GLN A 20 -3.76 -55.48 -19.67
CA GLN A 20 -4.03 -54.06 -19.45
C GLN A 20 -2.70 -53.32 -19.32
N PRO A 21 -2.38 -52.35 -20.20
CA PRO A 21 -1.32 -51.40 -19.88
C PRO A 21 -1.85 -50.57 -18.71
N GLU A 22 -1.23 -50.72 -17.53
CA GLU A 22 -1.38 -49.74 -16.46
C GLU A 22 -1.01 -48.38 -17.03
N LEU A 23 -2.02 -47.57 -17.35
CA LEU A 23 -1.85 -46.18 -17.67
C LEU A 23 -1.51 -45.47 -16.35
N GLN A 24 -0.27 -45.65 -15.87
CA GLN A 24 0.29 -44.82 -14.83
C GLN A 24 0.33 -43.39 -15.39
N LEU A 25 -0.73 -42.64 -15.09
CA LEU A 25 -0.73 -41.21 -15.28
C LEU A 25 0.45 -40.66 -14.51
N ASP A 26 1.26 -39.87 -15.21
CA ASP A 26 2.33 -39.07 -14.62
C ASP A 26 1.83 -38.45 -13.29
N PRO A 27 2.56 -38.60 -12.18
CA PRO A 27 2.17 -38.00 -10.89
C PRO A 27 1.80 -36.51 -10.99
N GLU A 28 2.36 -35.77 -11.95
CA GLU A 28 1.97 -34.37 -12.21
C GLU A 28 0.54 -34.25 -12.80
N LYS A 29 0.17 -35.15 -13.71
CA LYS A 29 -1.20 -35.25 -14.26
C LYS A 29 -2.18 -35.72 -13.21
N GLN A 30 -1.78 -36.64 -12.33
CA GLN A 30 -2.61 -37.13 -11.24
C GLN A 30 -2.85 -36.03 -10.19
N ALA A 31 -1.83 -35.23 -9.87
CA ALA A 31 -1.97 -34.05 -9.02
C ALA A 31 -2.93 -33.01 -9.64
N HIS A 32 -2.84 -32.78 -10.97
CA HIS A 32 -3.78 -31.91 -11.68
C HIS A 32 -5.23 -32.43 -11.64
N ILE A 33 -5.45 -33.72 -11.89
CA ILE A 33 -6.78 -34.34 -11.84
C ILE A 33 -7.38 -34.25 -10.42
N GLN A 34 -6.55 -34.48 -9.39
CA GLN A 34 -6.99 -34.36 -8.00
C GLN A 34 -7.34 -32.90 -7.65
N ALA A 35 -6.51 -31.93 -8.04
CA ALA A 35 -6.79 -30.50 -7.84
C ALA A 35 -8.09 -30.07 -8.52
N ILE A 36 -8.33 -30.52 -9.76
CA ILE A 36 -9.59 -30.30 -10.48
C ILE A 36 -10.77 -30.91 -9.72
N THR A 37 -10.62 -32.14 -9.22
CA THR A 37 -11.69 -32.84 -8.48
C THR A 37 -12.04 -32.13 -7.17
N ASP A 38 -11.03 -31.70 -6.41
CA ASP A 38 -11.22 -30.97 -5.15
C ASP A 38 -11.83 -29.58 -5.39
N THR A 39 -11.47 -28.95 -6.51
CA THR A 39 -12.07 -27.69 -6.99
C THR A 39 -13.55 -27.88 -7.32
N CYS A 40 -13.88 -28.91 -8.11
CA CYS A 40 -15.25 -29.25 -8.47
C CYS A 40 -16.12 -29.53 -7.24
N MET A 41 -15.62 -30.32 -6.28
CA MET A 41 -16.36 -30.65 -5.06
C MET A 41 -16.57 -29.43 -4.15
N SER A 42 -15.59 -28.53 -4.08
CA SER A 42 -15.71 -27.28 -3.34
C SER A 42 -16.73 -26.32 -3.98
N ILE A 43 -16.71 -26.18 -5.31
CA ILE A 43 -17.70 -25.39 -6.07
C ILE A 43 -19.11 -25.95 -5.90
N MET A 44 -19.28 -27.27 -5.93
CA MET A 44 -20.58 -27.91 -5.72
C MET A 44 -21.14 -27.69 -4.30
N SER A 45 -20.29 -27.88 -3.29
CA SER A 45 -20.63 -27.58 -1.89
C SER A 45 -21.01 -26.11 -1.70
N PHE A 46 -20.28 -25.23 -2.39
CA PHE A 46 -20.51 -23.79 -2.40
C PHE A 46 -21.86 -23.41 -3.06
N LEU A 47 -22.13 -23.87 -4.28
CA LEU A 47 -23.38 -23.60 -5.00
C LEU A 47 -24.59 -24.05 -4.18
N PHE A 48 -24.52 -25.25 -3.61
CA PHE A 48 -25.57 -25.77 -2.76
C PHE A 48 -25.82 -24.87 -1.53
N ARG A 49 -24.75 -24.43 -0.85
CA ARG A 49 -24.86 -23.54 0.32
C ARG A 49 -25.38 -22.15 -0.05
N PHE A 50 -24.90 -21.56 -1.14
CA PHE A 50 -25.33 -20.25 -1.63
C PHE A 50 -26.81 -20.25 -1.97
N LEU A 51 -27.24 -21.21 -2.78
CA LEU A 51 -28.62 -21.30 -3.25
C LEU A 51 -29.57 -21.67 -2.10
N SER A 52 -29.13 -22.52 -1.17
CA SER A 52 -29.87 -22.80 0.07
C SER A 52 -30.01 -21.56 0.96
N ALA A 53 -28.95 -20.75 1.09
CA ALA A 53 -28.97 -19.51 1.85
C ALA A 53 -29.89 -18.46 1.21
N LEU A 54 -29.81 -18.32 -0.11
CA LEU A 54 -30.64 -17.42 -0.92
C LEU A 54 -32.12 -17.82 -0.84
N ALA A 55 -32.44 -19.11 -1.02
CA ALA A 55 -33.80 -19.64 -0.92
C ALA A 55 -34.40 -19.39 0.47
N ARG A 56 -33.63 -19.63 1.55
CA ARG A 56 -34.09 -19.36 2.92
C ARG A 56 -34.35 -17.88 3.16
N LEU A 57 -33.48 -17.00 2.67
CA LEU A 57 -33.66 -15.54 2.79
C LEU A 57 -34.90 -15.04 2.05
N LEU A 58 -35.20 -15.62 0.89
CA LEU A 58 -36.41 -15.30 0.12
C LEU A 58 -37.70 -15.82 0.76
N CYS A 59 -37.64 -16.95 1.48
CA CYS A 59 -38.77 -17.50 2.23
C CYS A 59 -39.05 -16.73 3.54
N CYS A 60 -38.03 -16.23 4.23
CA CYS A 60 -38.20 -15.51 5.51
C CYS A 60 -38.86 -14.13 5.37
N ASN A 61 -38.82 -13.50 4.20
CA ASN A 61 -39.42 -12.18 3.94
C ASN A 61 -40.87 -12.23 3.44
N SER A 62 -41.50 -13.41 3.37
CA SER A 62 -42.85 -13.60 2.79
C SER A 62 -44.01 -13.39 3.76
N SER A 63 -43.77 -13.06 5.04
CA SER A 63 -44.84 -13.07 6.05
C SER A 63 -45.78 -11.85 6.03
N ASN A 64 -45.51 -10.78 5.26
CA ASN A 64 -46.24 -9.50 5.36
C ASN A 64 -46.77 -8.91 4.03
N GLY A 65 -47.35 -9.72 3.13
CA GLY A 65 -48.19 -9.23 2.03
C GLY A 65 -47.82 -9.72 0.62
N PRO A 66 -48.62 -9.41 -0.42
CA PRO A 66 -48.39 -9.85 -1.78
C PRO A 66 -47.06 -9.29 -2.30
N GLY A 67 -46.11 -10.18 -2.58
CA GLY A 67 -44.73 -9.84 -2.91
C GLY A 67 -44.63 -8.86 -4.09
N SER A 68 -43.79 -7.84 -3.93
CA SER A 68 -43.55 -6.80 -4.94
C SER A 68 -43.03 -7.41 -6.25
N ALA A 69 -43.19 -6.69 -7.37
CA ALA A 69 -42.64 -7.12 -8.67
C ALA A 69 -41.12 -7.36 -8.61
N ALA A 70 -40.40 -6.61 -7.75
CA ALA A 70 -38.98 -6.83 -7.50
C ALA A 70 -38.71 -8.19 -6.82
N GLN A 71 -39.53 -8.59 -5.85
CA GLN A 71 -39.40 -9.88 -5.17
C GLN A 71 -39.64 -11.06 -6.12
N LYS A 72 -40.65 -10.96 -7.01
CA LYS A 72 -40.89 -11.98 -8.05
C LYS A 72 -39.73 -12.10 -9.02
N ARG A 73 -39.11 -10.98 -9.41
CA ARG A 73 -37.92 -10.97 -10.28
C ARG A 73 -36.70 -11.60 -9.59
N VAL A 74 -36.51 -11.36 -8.30
CA VAL A 74 -35.43 -12.00 -7.51
C VAL A 74 -35.69 -13.50 -7.33
N GLN A 75 -36.93 -13.92 -7.11
CA GLN A 75 -37.28 -15.35 -7.05
C GLN A 75 -37.03 -16.06 -8.39
N GLN A 76 -37.34 -15.41 -9.52
CA GLN A 76 -37.03 -15.92 -10.85
C GLN A 76 -35.52 -16.05 -11.08
N LEU A 77 -34.73 -15.02 -10.73
CA LEU A 77 -33.27 -15.07 -10.83
C LEU A 77 -32.66 -16.17 -9.94
N ALA A 78 -33.18 -16.36 -8.72
CA ALA A 78 -32.74 -17.41 -7.81
C ALA A 78 -33.05 -18.81 -8.34
N ALA A 79 -34.26 -19.01 -8.89
CA ALA A 79 -34.66 -20.28 -9.50
C ALA A 79 -33.83 -20.59 -10.76
N SER A 80 -33.54 -19.58 -11.58
CA SER A 80 -32.65 -19.71 -12.74
C SER A 80 -31.22 -20.07 -12.33
N ALA A 81 -30.67 -19.43 -11.29
CA ALA A 81 -29.34 -19.75 -10.77
C ALA A 81 -29.27 -21.19 -10.20
N LEU A 82 -30.35 -21.66 -9.55
CA LEU A 82 -30.45 -23.03 -9.06
C LEU A 82 -30.53 -24.05 -10.19
N ALA A 83 -31.38 -23.81 -11.20
CA ALA A 83 -31.46 -24.67 -12.38
C ALA A 83 -30.12 -24.74 -13.14
N GLN A 84 -29.41 -23.62 -13.25
CA GLN A 84 -28.08 -23.56 -13.86
C GLN A 84 -27.01 -24.30 -13.05
N SER A 85 -27.08 -24.30 -11.71
CA SER A 85 -26.16 -25.09 -10.87
C SER A 85 -26.31 -26.61 -11.06
N GLY A 86 -27.54 -27.11 -11.27
CA GLY A 86 -27.77 -28.53 -11.57
C GLY A 86 -27.30 -28.93 -12.96
N ALA A 87 -27.41 -28.03 -13.93
CA ALA A 87 -26.82 -28.20 -15.26
C ALA A 87 -25.28 -28.16 -15.22
N LEU A 88 -24.69 -27.33 -14.35
CA LEU A 88 -23.25 -27.26 -14.11
C LEU A 88 -22.70 -28.60 -13.58
N GLU A 89 -23.41 -29.26 -12.66
CA GLU A 89 -23.05 -30.59 -12.14
C GLU A 89 -22.98 -31.65 -13.25
N HIS A 90 -23.97 -31.65 -14.15
CA HIS A 90 -24.04 -32.61 -15.26
C HIS A 90 -23.04 -32.26 -16.39
N ALA A 91 -22.79 -30.97 -16.65
CA ALA A 91 -21.85 -30.49 -17.66
C ALA A 91 -20.37 -30.61 -17.21
N MET A 92 -20.06 -30.41 -15.93
CA MET A 92 -18.70 -30.59 -15.38
C MET A 92 -18.26 -32.05 -15.37
N ARG A 93 -19.19 -33.00 -15.24
CA ARG A 93 -18.91 -34.43 -15.51
C ARG A 93 -18.66 -34.75 -16.98
N ALA A 94 -19.08 -33.88 -17.91
CA ALA A 94 -19.03 -34.15 -19.35
C ALA A 94 -17.99 -33.32 -20.14
N ALA A 95 -17.54 -32.15 -19.66
CA ALA A 95 -16.71 -31.26 -20.45
C ALA A 95 -15.77 -30.38 -19.60
N LEU A 96 -14.53 -30.83 -19.43
CA LEU A 96 -13.44 -30.00 -18.89
C LEU A 96 -13.10 -28.77 -19.75
N LEU A 97 -13.67 -28.64 -20.96
CA LEU A 97 -13.56 -27.45 -21.83
C LEU A 97 -14.76 -26.48 -21.71
N GLY A 98 -15.93 -26.93 -21.25
CA GLY A 98 -17.12 -26.07 -21.08
C GLY A 98 -17.14 -25.34 -19.73
N TRP A 99 -16.29 -25.74 -18.80
CA TRP A 99 -16.31 -25.24 -17.42
C TRP A 99 -15.94 -23.76 -17.29
N LEU A 100 -14.98 -23.23 -18.07
CA LEU A 100 -14.61 -21.82 -18.03
C LEU A 100 -15.75 -20.87 -18.47
N ALA A 101 -16.47 -21.26 -19.52
CA ALA A 101 -17.64 -20.51 -19.98
C ALA A 101 -18.72 -20.50 -18.90
N ALA A 102 -19.00 -21.65 -18.29
CA ALA A 102 -19.98 -21.77 -17.23
C ALA A 102 -19.55 -21.03 -15.94
N ALA A 103 -18.26 -21.02 -15.60
CA ALA A 103 -17.70 -20.22 -14.51
C ALA A 103 -17.90 -18.72 -14.76
N SER A 104 -17.67 -18.26 -15.99
CA SER A 104 -17.88 -16.87 -16.39
C SER A 104 -19.35 -16.48 -16.35
N ASP A 105 -20.25 -17.35 -16.83
CA ASP A 105 -21.70 -17.15 -16.76
C ASP A 105 -22.20 -17.12 -15.31
N TRP A 106 -21.63 -17.98 -14.46
CA TRP A 106 -21.90 -17.97 -13.03
C TRP A 106 -21.47 -16.64 -12.40
N TRP A 107 -20.23 -16.18 -12.65
CA TRP A 107 -19.74 -14.91 -12.13
C TRP A 107 -20.57 -13.73 -12.65
N ARG A 108 -21.00 -13.76 -13.91
CA ARG A 108 -21.85 -12.71 -14.48
C ARG A 108 -23.19 -12.63 -13.76
N THR A 109 -23.79 -13.79 -13.51
CA THR A 109 -25.03 -13.90 -12.75
C THR A 109 -24.82 -13.47 -11.30
N ALA A 110 -23.73 -13.89 -10.66
CA ALA A 110 -23.42 -13.52 -9.28
C ALA A 110 -23.21 -12.00 -9.12
N LEU A 111 -22.48 -11.36 -10.05
CA LEU A 111 -22.26 -9.92 -10.07
C LEU A 111 -23.55 -9.17 -10.40
N GLU A 112 -24.38 -9.66 -11.31
CA GLU A 112 -25.70 -9.09 -11.59
C GLU A 112 -26.62 -9.17 -10.37
N VAL A 113 -26.62 -10.31 -9.65
CA VAL A 113 -27.33 -10.48 -8.39
C VAL A 113 -26.80 -9.49 -7.35
N LEU A 114 -25.48 -9.34 -7.21
CA LEU A 114 -24.89 -8.36 -6.30
C LEU A 114 -25.34 -6.92 -6.62
N ARG A 115 -25.37 -6.54 -7.90
CA ARG A 115 -25.86 -5.22 -8.35
C ARG A 115 -27.33 -4.97 -7.99
N HIS A 116 -28.20 -5.94 -8.23
CA HIS A 116 -29.65 -5.78 -8.07
C HIS A 116 -30.13 -6.01 -6.64
N VAL A 117 -29.51 -6.96 -5.94
CA VAL A 117 -29.93 -7.41 -4.60
C VAL A 117 -29.17 -6.66 -3.51
N GLY A 118 -27.94 -6.19 -3.78
CA GLY A 118 -27.15 -5.43 -2.81
C GLY A 118 -27.93 -4.25 -2.20
N PRO A 119 -28.66 -3.43 -2.98
CA PRO A 119 -29.54 -2.39 -2.46
C PRO A 119 -30.71 -2.86 -1.59
N LEU A 120 -31.17 -4.11 -1.76
CA LEU A 120 -32.37 -4.67 -1.12
C LEU A 120 -32.06 -5.58 0.08
N TRP A 121 -30.78 -5.93 0.30
CA TRP A 121 -30.32 -6.83 1.36
C TRP A 121 -30.21 -6.11 2.71
N GLU A 122 -31.31 -5.50 3.17
CA GLU A 122 -31.35 -4.71 4.41
C GLU A 122 -31.49 -5.58 5.68
N ALA A 123 -31.80 -6.88 5.54
CA ALA A 123 -32.16 -7.78 6.66
C ALA A 123 -31.39 -9.11 6.73
N GLY A 124 -30.45 -9.37 5.82
CA GLY A 124 -29.75 -10.66 5.73
C GLY A 124 -28.44 -10.75 6.51
N ASP A 125 -28.11 -11.96 6.97
CA ASP A 125 -26.84 -12.27 7.65
C ASP A 125 -25.62 -12.08 6.72
N PRO A 126 -24.70 -11.15 7.03
CA PRO A 126 -23.52 -10.86 6.22
C PRO A 126 -22.57 -12.05 6.05
N HIS A 127 -22.53 -12.97 7.02
CA HIS A 127 -21.64 -14.14 6.98
C HIS A 127 -21.95 -15.09 5.83
N LYS A 128 -23.18 -15.05 5.30
CA LYS A 128 -23.57 -15.90 4.17
C LYS A 128 -22.84 -15.48 2.89
N LEU A 129 -22.69 -14.19 2.62
CA LEU A 129 -21.98 -13.72 1.43
C LEU A 129 -20.46 -13.95 1.53
N ASP A 130 -19.90 -13.82 2.73
CA ASP A 130 -18.49 -14.19 2.98
C ASP A 130 -18.26 -15.67 2.76
N SER A 131 -19.09 -16.55 3.33
CA SER A 131 -18.98 -18.01 3.12
C SER A 131 -19.13 -18.40 1.65
N VAL A 132 -19.82 -17.56 0.88
CA VAL A 132 -20.07 -17.76 -0.54
C VAL A 132 -18.83 -17.45 -1.34
N LEU A 133 -18.25 -16.28 -1.11
CA LEU A 133 -17.03 -15.86 -1.79
C LEU A 133 -15.81 -16.67 -1.31
N GLU A 134 -15.75 -17.02 -0.04
CA GLU A 134 -14.73 -17.92 0.54
C GLU A 134 -14.86 -19.33 -0.03
N GLY A 135 -16.06 -19.86 -0.23
CA GLY A 135 -16.27 -21.14 -0.90
C GLY A 135 -15.93 -21.10 -2.39
N ALA A 136 -16.22 -19.99 -3.07
CA ALA A 136 -15.95 -19.80 -4.50
C ALA A 136 -14.45 -19.61 -4.79
N LEU A 137 -13.74 -18.87 -3.95
CA LEU A 137 -12.34 -18.51 -4.16
C LEU A 137 -11.36 -19.37 -3.33
N GLY A 138 -11.82 -20.02 -2.27
CA GLY A 138 -11.00 -20.72 -1.26
C GLY A 138 -10.46 -22.08 -1.59
N VAL A 139 -10.53 -22.44 -2.86
CA VAL A 139 -9.93 -23.67 -3.35
C VAL A 139 -8.41 -23.53 -3.50
N ALA A 140 -7.88 -22.32 -3.64
CA ALA A 140 -6.46 -22.11 -3.90
C ALA A 140 -5.70 -21.68 -2.63
N VAL A 141 -5.12 -22.65 -1.92
CA VAL A 141 -4.14 -22.39 -0.86
C VAL A 141 -2.80 -22.08 -1.53
N TYR A 142 -2.38 -20.82 -1.53
CA TYR A 142 -1.08 -20.43 -2.10
C TYR A 142 0.04 -20.53 -1.06
N PRO A 143 1.23 -21.03 -1.44
CA PRO A 143 2.33 -21.34 -0.52
C PRO A 143 2.98 -20.11 0.11
N GLY A 144 2.68 -18.91 -0.39
CA GLY A 144 3.15 -17.68 0.21
C GLY A 144 2.69 -16.46 -0.57
N PRO A 145 2.82 -15.28 0.04
CA PRO A 145 2.15 -14.09 -0.45
C PRO A 145 2.87 -13.32 -1.56
N VAL A 146 4.17 -13.58 -1.72
CA VAL A 146 5.01 -12.94 -2.73
C VAL A 146 5.44 -13.95 -3.80
N ALA A 147 5.12 -15.24 -3.63
CA ALA A 147 5.36 -16.29 -4.61
C ALA A 147 4.03 -16.70 -5.27
N LEU A 148 3.42 -15.75 -5.98
CA LEU A 148 2.18 -16.00 -6.71
C LEU A 148 2.47 -16.74 -8.02
N PRO A 149 1.61 -17.68 -8.43
CA PRO A 149 1.75 -18.34 -9.73
C PRO A 149 1.69 -17.29 -10.85
N PRO A 150 2.30 -17.55 -12.01
CA PRO A 150 2.19 -16.65 -13.16
C PRO A 150 0.74 -16.54 -13.65
N GLU A 151 -0.04 -17.63 -13.57
CA GLU A 151 -1.43 -17.67 -14.00
C GLU A 151 -2.38 -17.76 -12.80
N PRO A 152 -3.47 -16.96 -12.78
CA PRO A 152 -4.50 -17.09 -11.75
C PRO A 152 -5.21 -18.44 -11.87
N HIS A 153 -5.76 -18.91 -10.75
CA HIS A 153 -6.69 -20.04 -10.79
C HIS A 153 -7.83 -19.76 -11.80
N PRO A 154 -8.26 -20.72 -12.63
CA PRO A 154 -9.27 -20.50 -13.68
C PRO A 154 -10.57 -19.85 -13.19
N TRP A 155 -10.98 -20.16 -11.96
CA TRP A 155 -12.17 -19.55 -11.35
C TRP A 155 -11.98 -18.07 -11.02
N LEU A 156 -10.80 -17.68 -10.52
CA LEU A 156 -10.44 -16.29 -10.31
C LEU A 156 -10.31 -15.56 -11.65
N ARG A 157 -9.74 -16.21 -12.66
CA ARG A 157 -9.66 -15.67 -14.03
C ARG A 157 -11.04 -15.32 -14.57
N ALA A 158 -11.99 -16.26 -14.50
CA ALA A 158 -13.37 -16.04 -14.91
C ALA A 158 -14.02 -14.87 -14.14
N ALA A 159 -13.76 -14.74 -12.84
CA ALA A 159 -14.26 -13.62 -12.04
C ALA A 159 -13.72 -12.27 -12.53
N LEU A 160 -12.41 -12.21 -12.78
CA LEU A 160 -11.72 -11.01 -13.26
C LEU A 160 -12.19 -10.62 -14.67
N ASP A 161 -12.31 -11.59 -15.59
CA ASP A 161 -12.77 -11.38 -16.96
C ASP A 161 -14.19 -10.82 -17.03
N VAL A 162 -15.04 -11.12 -16.05
CA VAL A 162 -16.42 -10.60 -15.96
C VAL A 162 -16.50 -9.24 -15.23
N GLY A 163 -15.37 -8.71 -14.76
CA GLY A 163 -15.30 -7.37 -14.16
C GLY A 163 -15.56 -7.35 -12.65
N LEU A 164 -15.07 -8.36 -11.91
CA LEU A 164 -15.13 -8.38 -10.45
C LEU A 164 -14.53 -7.10 -9.81
N ILE A 165 -13.37 -6.63 -10.27
CA ILE A 165 -12.70 -5.47 -9.66
C ILE A 165 -13.52 -4.17 -9.81
N PRO A 166 -13.98 -3.78 -11.02
CA PRO A 166 -14.88 -2.64 -11.17
C PRO A 166 -16.13 -2.75 -10.28
N GLU A 167 -16.70 -3.95 -10.13
CA GLU A 167 -17.87 -4.14 -9.28
C GLU A 167 -17.55 -3.95 -7.79
N LEU A 168 -16.41 -4.47 -7.32
CA LEU A 168 -15.93 -4.24 -5.95
C LEU A 168 -15.69 -2.75 -5.70
N GLU A 169 -15.14 -2.04 -6.69
CA GLU A 169 -14.90 -0.59 -6.61
C GLU A 169 -16.22 0.18 -6.55
N LEU A 170 -17.15 -0.08 -7.48
CA LEU A 170 -18.47 0.57 -7.52
C LEU A 170 -19.25 0.36 -6.22
N THR A 171 -19.17 -0.87 -5.70
CA THR A 171 -19.72 -1.28 -4.41
C THR A 171 -19.11 -0.45 -3.28
N LEU A 172 -17.78 -0.37 -3.21
CA LEU A 172 -17.08 0.43 -2.21
C LEU A 172 -17.42 1.93 -2.30
N ARG A 173 -17.49 2.48 -3.50
CA ARG A 173 -17.88 3.88 -3.75
C ARG A 173 -19.30 4.17 -3.29
N SER A 174 -20.23 3.25 -3.59
CA SER A 174 -21.63 3.36 -3.20
C SER A 174 -21.78 3.28 -1.68
N ALA A 175 -20.97 2.47 -1.00
CA ALA A 175 -20.90 2.40 0.45
C ALA A 175 -20.55 3.74 1.08
N VAL A 176 -19.56 4.44 0.51
CA VAL A 176 -19.06 5.71 1.03
C VAL A 176 -20.03 6.85 0.74
N ARG A 177 -20.71 6.85 -0.41
CA ARG A 177 -21.74 7.83 -0.73
C ARG A 177 -22.97 7.69 0.18
N GLY A 178 -23.29 6.46 0.58
CA GLY A 178 -24.48 6.13 1.36
C GLY A 178 -24.22 5.90 2.85
N LEU A 179 -23.25 6.58 3.48
CA LEU A 179 -22.87 6.33 4.88
C LEU A 179 -24.02 6.50 5.90
N ASP A 180 -25.13 7.12 5.52
CA ASP A 180 -26.36 7.22 6.33
C ASP A 180 -27.46 6.21 5.94
N ALA A 181 -27.24 5.35 4.94
CA ALA A 181 -28.25 4.46 4.36
C ALA A 181 -28.03 2.98 4.73
N PRO A 182 -29.09 2.14 4.79
CA PRO A 182 -29.00 0.69 4.98
C PRO A 182 -27.98 -0.01 4.04
N LYS A 183 -27.74 0.56 2.86
CA LYS A 183 -26.72 0.12 1.88
C LYS A 183 -25.32 0.01 2.48
N ALA A 184 -24.92 0.90 3.40
CA ALA A 184 -23.61 0.83 4.06
C ALA A 184 -23.43 -0.48 4.85
N ARG A 185 -24.52 -1.09 5.37
CA ARG A 185 -24.48 -2.37 6.09
C ARG A 185 -24.25 -3.58 5.17
N HIS A 186 -24.64 -3.50 3.89
CA HIS A 186 -24.39 -4.59 2.94
C HIS A 186 -22.91 -4.61 2.52
N HIS A 187 -22.35 -3.43 2.28
CA HIS A 187 -20.92 -3.28 2.01
C HIS A 187 -20.06 -3.74 3.19
N ARG A 188 -20.52 -3.57 4.44
CA ARG A 188 -19.90 -4.15 5.64
C ARG A 188 -19.72 -5.67 5.56
N ALA A 189 -20.67 -6.38 4.97
CA ALA A 189 -20.62 -7.83 4.79
C ALA A 189 -19.50 -8.23 3.82
N LEU A 190 -19.55 -7.64 2.62
CA LEU A 190 -18.69 -8.03 1.51
C LEU A 190 -17.21 -7.71 1.76
N TRP A 191 -16.89 -6.77 2.66
CA TRP A 191 -15.51 -6.48 3.05
C TRP A 191 -15.14 -7.10 4.41
N GLY A 192 -16.06 -7.77 5.10
CA GLY A 192 -15.86 -8.26 6.46
C GLY A 192 -15.19 -9.63 6.56
N GLY A 193 -15.56 -10.60 5.72
CA GLY A 193 -14.94 -11.93 5.68
C GLY A 193 -14.20 -12.23 4.38
N TYR A 194 -14.47 -11.48 3.31
CA TYR A 194 -13.82 -11.59 2.00
C TYR A 194 -12.28 -11.51 1.89
N PRO A 195 -11.47 -10.80 2.71
CA PRO A 195 -10.25 -10.23 2.12
C PRO A 195 -8.95 -10.97 2.41
N LYS A 196 -8.86 -11.79 3.46
CA LYS A 196 -7.55 -12.27 3.97
C LYS A 196 -6.72 -13.01 2.92
N VAL A 197 -7.36 -13.89 2.15
CA VAL A 197 -6.66 -14.79 1.22
C VAL A 197 -6.77 -14.30 -0.22
N TYR A 198 -7.91 -13.71 -0.60
CA TYR A 198 -8.18 -13.41 -2.02
C TYR A 198 -7.91 -11.97 -2.41
N ALA A 199 -7.94 -11.00 -1.49
CA ALA A 199 -7.64 -9.62 -1.86
C ALA A 199 -6.25 -9.49 -2.51
N PRO A 200 -5.19 -10.13 -2.00
CA PRO A 200 -3.89 -10.13 -2.68
C PRO A 200 -3.95 -10.74 -4.08
N LEU A 201 -4.71 -11.82 -4.27
CA LEU A 201 -4.83 -12.50 -5.57
C LEU A 201 -5.62 -11.69 -6.60
N VAL A 202 -6.74 -11.10 -6.18
CA VAL A 202 -7.55 -10.21 -7.03
C VAL A 202 -6.71 -9.01 -7.45
N LEU A 203 -5.93 -8.43 -6.54
CA LEU A 203 -5.03 -7.31 -6.84
C LEU A 203 -3.86 -7.73 -7.73
N ALA A 204 -3.27 -8.90 -7.51
CA ALA A 204 -2.11 -9.40 -8.24
C ALA A 204 -2.42 -9.80 -9.68
N HIS A 205 -3.58 -10.43 -9.91
CA HIS A 205 -3.96 -10.98 -11.21
C HIS A 205 -4.96 -10.09 -11.98
N GLY A 206 -5.52 -9.09 -11.33
CA GLY A 206 -6.44 -8.13 -11.94
C GLY A 206 -5.77 -7.23 -12.97
N GLU A 207 -6.58 -6.45 -13.69
CA GLU A 207 -6.03 -5.37 -14.53
C GLU A 207 -5.38 -4.29 -13.62
N PRO A 208 -4.12 -3.88 -13.87
CA PRO A 208 -3.37 -3.01 -12.96
C PRO A 208 -4.07 -1.69 -12.62
N LEU A 209 -4.69 -1.02 -13.60
CA LEU A 209 -5.36 0.27 -13.37
C LEU A 209 -6.62 0.11 -12.52
N GLN A 210 -7.43 -0.91 -12.80
CA GLN A 210 -8.61 -1.25 -12.02
C GLN A 210 -8.25 -1.63 -10.58
N ALA A 211 -7.19 -2.43 -10.38
CA ALA A 211 -6.72 -2.79 -9.05
C ALA A 211 -6.21 -1.57 -8.27
N ALA A 212 -5.46 -0.68 -8.92
CA ALA A 212 -5.03 0.59 -8.34
C ALA A 212 -6.23 1.50 -8.01
N SER A 213 -7.26 1.50 -8.86
CA SER A 213 -8.49 2.27 -8.71
C SER A 213 -9.31 1.79 -7.50
N LEU A 214 -9.40 0.47 -7.32
CA LEU A 214 -9.99 -0.13 -6.13
C LEU A 214 -9.28 0.32 -4.85
N LEU A 215 -7.95 0.30 -4.84
CA LEU A 215 -7.15 0.78 -3.69
C LEU A 215 -7.30 2.28 -3.44
N ALA A 216 -7.38 3.10 -4.49
CA ALA A 216 -7.62 4.52 -4.37
C ALA A 216 -9.01 4.82 -3.76
N SER A 217 -10.05 4.14 -4.26
CA SER A 217 -11.41 4.18 -3.72
C SER A 217 -11.46 3.70 -2.27
N LEU A 218 -10.67 2.68 -1.92
CA LEU A 218 -10.53 2.21 -0.54
C LEU A 218 -9.89 3.25 0.37
N GLY A 219 -8.80 3.89 -0.08
CA GLY A 219 -8.19 5.03 0.60
C GLY A 219 -9.20 6.12 0.95
N LYS A 220 -10.04 6.50 -0.02
CA LYS A 220 -11.12 7.47 0.17
C LYS A 220 -12.16 6.97 1.18
N ALA A 221 -12.52 5.69 1.10
CA ALA A 221 -13.46 5.08 2.02
C ALA A 221 -12.98 5.14 3.47
N ILE A 222 -11.71 4.86 3.74
CA ILE A 222 -11.15 4.92 5.10
C ILE A 222 -11.24 6.34 5.67
N ARG A 223 -10.92 7.36 4.86
CA ARG A 223 -11.00 8.77 5.28
C ARG A 223 -12.42 9.23 5.60
N SER A 224 -13.41 8.62 4.95
CA SER A 224 -14.81 8.93 5.20
C SER A 224 -15.33 8.34 6.51
N VAL A 225 -14.61 7.40 7.14
CA VAL A 225 -15.02 6.77 8.38
C VAL A 225 -14.80 7.74 9.55
N PRO A 226 -15.86 8.13 10.28
CA PRO A 226 -15.69 8.94 11.48
C PRO A 226 -14.85 8.18 12.53
N PRO A 227 -13.90 8.82 13.22
CA PRO A 227 -13.10 8.18 14.26
C PRO A 227 -13.95 7.52 15.35
N LEU A 228 -15.04 8.17 15.74
CA LEU A 228 -15.99 7.65 16.74
C LEU A 228 -16.65 6.34 16.30
N SER A 229 -16.88 6.17 15.00
CA SER A 229 -17.39 4.93 14.45
C SER A 229 -16.37 3.80 14.58
N VAL A 230 -15.07 4.08 14.63
CA VAL A 230 -14.03 3.05 14.84
C VAL A 230 -14.00 2.58 16.29
N ALA A 231 -14.21 3.51 17.22
CA ALA A 231 -14.17 3.23 18.65
C ALA A 231 -15.44 2.54 19.19
N THR A 232 -16.59 2.68 18.54
CA THR A 232 -17.87 2.16 19.07
C THR A 232 -18.24 0.76 18.51
N ASP A 233 -19.25 0.10 19.10
CA ASP A 233 -19.64 -1.27 18.70
C ASP A 233 -20.19 -1.39 17.27
N ASN A 234 -20.74 -0.29 16.77
CA ASN A 234 -21.13 -0.14 15.36
C ASN A 234 -19.92 -0.16 14.42
N GLY A 235 -18.71 -0.09 14.98
CA GLY A 235 -17.43 -0.05 14.29
C GLY A 235 -16.98 -1.32 13.60
N ARG A 236 -17.81 -2.38 13.53
CA ARG A 236 -17.59 -3.48 12.55
C ARG A 236 -17.17 -2.93 11.17
N ASP A 237 -17.72 -1.78 10.78
CA ASP A 237 -17.37 -1.01 9.57
C ASP A 237 -15.92 -0.56 9.43
N ALA A 238 -15.36 0.01 10.50
CA ALA A 238 -13.98 0.49 10.50
C ALA A 238 -13.02 -0.66 10.73
N ARG A 239 -13.43 -1.61 11.58
CA ARG A 239 -12.70 -2.83 11.88
C ARG A 239 -12.47 -3.64 10.62
N CYS A 240 -13.52 -3.92 9.84
CA CYS A 240 -13.36 -4.66 8.58
C CYS A 240 -12.45 -3.90 7.61
N ARG A 241 -12.62 -2.59 7.40
CA ARG A 241 -11.77 -1.82 6.46
C ARG A 241 -10.30 -1.71 6.89
N ALA A 242 -10.04 -1.45 8.18
CA ALA A 242 -8.71 -1.44 8.77
C ALA A 242 -8.05 -2.83 8.74
N TRP A 243 -8.84 -3.87 8.98
CA TRP A 243 -8.42 -5.26 9.04
C TRP A 243 -8.24 -5.89 7.65
N VAL A 244 -9.08 -5.55 6.66
CA VAL A 244 -8.93 -5.92 5.25
C VAL A 244 -7.55 -5.50 4.79
N MET A 245 -7.24 -4.21 4.93
CA MET A 245 -5.95 -3.71 4.50
C MET A 245 -4.86 -4.26 5.39
N GLY A 246 -5.02 -4.09 6.69
CA GLY A 246 -4.00 -4.46 7.62
C GLY A 246 -3.59 -5.92 7.56
N HIS A 247 -4.58 -6.80 7.53
CA HIS A 247 -4.41 -8.24 7.62
C HIS A 247 -4.28 -8.92 6.25
N SER A 248 -4.84 -8.39 5.15
CA SER A 248 -4.54 -8.97 3.83
C SER A 248 -3.16 -8.55 3.35
N LEU A 249 -2.73 -7.33 3.68
CA LEU A 249 -1.39 -6.86 3.40
C LEU A 249 -0.36 -7.49 4.37
N ALA A 250 -0.72 -7.72 5.64
CA ALA A 250 0.14 -8.46 6.59
C ALA A 250 0.11 -9.98 6.40
N ALA A 251 -1.00 -10.58 5.98
CA ALA A 251 -1.01 -11.95 5.47
C ALA A 251 -0.16 -12.04 4.20
N SER A 252 -0.04 -10.93 3.46
CA SER A 252 0.94 -10.80 2.41
C SER A 252 2.41 -10.73 2.88
N VAL A 253 2.66 -10.65 4.18
CA VAL A 253 4.00 -10.57 4.81
C VAL A 253 4.31 -11.85 5.61
N GLY A 254 3.32 -12.39 6.32
CA GLY A 254 3.51 -13.33 7.43
C GLY A 254 3.48 -14.82 7.10
N HIS A 255 3.61 -15.22 5.84
CA HIS A 255 3.73 -16.64 5.48
C HIS A 255 5.13 -16.94 4.96
N ARG A 256 5.72 -17.98 5.59
CA ARG A 256 7.10 -18.47 5.48
C ARG A 256 7.77 -18.07 4.17
N GLY A 257 8.94 -17.43 4.31
CA GLY A 257 9.78 -17.01 3.20
C GLY A 257 9.97 -18.10 2.14
N PRO A 258 10.29 -17.70 0.90
CA PRO A 258 10.50 -18.64 -0.19
C PRO A 258 11.48 -19.74 0.25
N PRO A 259 11.26 -21.00 -0.16
CA PRO A 259 12.22 -22.06 0.13
C PRO A 259 13.60 -21.59 -0.33
N ALA A 260 14.51 -21.41 0.63
CA ALA A 260 15.85 -20.94 0.39
C ALA A 260 16.53 -21.92 -0.57
N GLY A 261 16.61 -21.60 -1.86
CA GLY A 261 17.12 -22.56 -2.83
C GLY A 261 17.07 -22.19 -4.31
N VAL A 262 16.34 -21.16 -4.76
CA VAL A 262 16.35 -20.75 -6.17
C VAL A 262 17.07 -19.39 -6.33
N PRO A 263 18.42 -19.37 -6.36
CA PRO A 263 19.17 -18.16 -6.65
C PRO A 263 18.87 -17.71 -8.09
N GLY A 264 18.32 -16.49 -8.24
CA GLY A 264 18.21 -15.79 -9.53
C GLY A 264 16.80 -15.67 -10.12
N GLY A 265 15.77 -16.28 -9.55
CA GLY A 265 14.40 -16.11 -10.00
C GLY A 265 13.85 -14.74 -9.58
N GLY A 266 13.65 -13.82 -10.53
CA GLY A 266 12.88 -12.59 -10.27
C GLY A 266 11.45 -12.90 -9.82
N LEU A 267 10.78 -11.93 -9.19
CA LEU A 267 9.37 -12.04 -8.84
C LEU A 267 8.53 -12.32 -10.10
N SER A 268 7.52 -13.18 -9.99
CA SER A 268 6.55 -13.37 -11.07
C SER A 268 5.80 -12.05 -11.37
N ALA A 269 5.26 -11.89 -12.58
CA ALA A 269 4.55 -10.67 -12.95
C ALA A 269 3.39 -10.33 -11.97
N PRO A 270 2.55 -11.29 -11.52
CA PRO A 270 1.52 -11.00 -10.50
C PRO A 270 2.11 -10.56 -9.16
N SER A 271 3.24 -11.13 -8.74
CA SER A 271 3.92 -10.71 -7.51
C SER A 271 4.50 -9.30 -7.62
N GLN A 272 5.06 -8.92 -8.78
CA GLN A 272 5.54 -7.56 -9.04
C GLN A 272 4.39 -6.55 -9.05
N GLN A 273 3.27 -6.91 -9.68
CA GLN A 273 2.05 -6.11 -9.68
C GLN A 273 1.53 -5.92 -8.25
N LEU A 274 1.41 -7.01 -7.47
CA LEU A 274 0.99 -6.93 -6.08
C LEU A 274 1.91 -6.00 -5.30
N ALA A 275 3.23 -6.19 -5.36
CA ALA A 275 4.20 -5.33 -4.66
C ALA A 275 4.03 -3.85 -5.02
N SER A 276 3.76 -3.54 -6.30
CA SER A 276 3.51 -2.17 -6.76
C SER A 276 2.20 -1.60 -6.19
N LEU A 277 1.16 -2.42 -6.11
CA LEU A 277 -0.12 -2.06 -5.49
C LEU A 277 -0.02 -1.94 -3.95
N LEU A 278 0.79 -2.77 -3.28
CA LEU A 278 1.10 -2.64 -1.85
C LEU A 278 1.83 -1.32 -1.58
N SER A 279 2.80 -0.98 -2.44
CA SER A 279 3.50 0.30 -2.38
C SER A 279 2.53 1.47 -2.54
N LEU A 280 1.60 1.41 -3.51
CA LEU A 280 0.54 2.40 -3.67
C LEU A 280 -0.38 2.49 -2.45
N ALA A 281 -0.80 1.35 -1.89
CA ALA A 281 -1.67 1.29 -0.71
C ALA A 281 -1.00 1.92 0.52
N SER A 282 0.32 1.73 0.68
CA SER A 282 1.07 2.32 1.78
C SER A 282 1.09 3.85 1.74
N VAL A 283 1.08 4.45 0.55
CA VAL A 283 1.02 5.92 0.38
C VAL A 283 -0.41 6.43 0.50
N ARG A 284 -1.39 5.71 -0.05
CA ARG A 284 -2.77 6.22 -0.21
C ARG A 284 -3.71 5.88 0.92
N CYS A 285 -3.51 4.74 1.57
CA CYS A 285 -4.41 4.20 2.57
C CYS A 285 -3.84 4.29 3.98
N LEU A 286 -2.55 4.01 4.14
CA LEU A 286 -1.93 3.91 5.47
C LEU A 286 -2.00 5.21 6.28
N PRO A 287 -1.68 6.41 5.74
CA PRO A 287 -1.81 7.67 6.50
C PRO A 287 -3.22 7.90 7.04
N SER A 288 -4.22 7.58 6.23
CA SER A 288 -5.63 7.72 6.59
C SER A 288 -6.02 6.72 7.68
N LEU A 289 -5.56 5.48 7.54
CA LEU A 289 -5.80 4.43 8.52
C LEU A 289 -5.15 4.77 9.87
N VAL A 290 -3.91 5.24 9.85
CA VAL A 290 -3.17 5.66 11.05
C VAL A 290 -3.86 6.82 11.75
N SER A 291 -4.29 7.83 11.00
CA SER A 291 -5.00 8.98 11.56
C SER A 291 -6.31 8.57 12.24
N VAL A 292 -7.11 7.73 11.57
CA VAL A 292 -8.36 7.20 12.12
C VAL A 292 -8.09 6.35 13.37
N TRP A 293 -7.06 5.51 13.35
CA TRP A 293 -6.68 4.68 14.49
C TRP A 293 -6.15 5.50 15.66
N ALA A 294 -5.29 6.49 15.43
CA ALA A 294 -4.74 7.35 16.47
C ALA A 294 -5.83 8.17 17.16
N GLN A 295 -6.79 8.69 16.38
CA GLN A 295 -7.97 9.36 16.93
C GLN A 295 -8.86 8.40 17.73
N ALA A 296 -9.02 7.16 17.26
CA ALA A 296 -9.70 6.11 18.02
C ALA A 296 -8.99 5.85 19.36
N ALA A 297 -7.69 5.57 19.34
CA ALA A 297 -6.88 5.32 20.52
C ALA A 297 -6.92 6.49 21.52
N ALA A 298 -6.88 7.73 21.04
CA ALA A 298 -6.98 8.92 21.89
C ALA A 298 -8.31 8.99 22.66
N MET A 299 -9.43 8.55 22.07
CA MET A 299 -10.72 8.48 22.77
C MET A 299 -10.75 7.40 23.86
N TRP A 300 -9.96 6.34 23.72
CA TRP A 300 -9.81 5.31 24.75
C TRP A 300 -8.77 5.67 25.81
N GLY A 301 -7.97 6.72 25.60
CA GLY A 301 -6.92 7.14 26.52
C GLY A 301 -7.44 7.62 27.88
N PRO A 302 -6.57 7.59 28.92
CA PRO A 302 -6.95 7.97 30.28
C PRO A 302 -7.33 9.45 30.46
N HIS A 303 -6.96 10.31 29.50
CA HIS A 303 -6.95 11.77 29.66
C HIS A 303 -8.14 12.53 29.09
N VAL A 304 -9.25 11.91 28.65
CA VAL A 304 -10.43 12.68 28.22
C VAL A 304 -11.25 13.11 29.47
N PRO A 305 -11.10 14.35 29.97
CA PRO A 305 -11.78 14.79 31.17
C PRO A 305 -13.24 15.06 30.82
N GLY A 306 -14.19 14.47 31.55
CA GLY A 306 -15.63 14.70 31.35
C GLY A 306 -16.38 13.63 30.53
N CYS A 307 -15.71 12.74 29.81
CA CYS A 307 -16.36 11.56 29.18
C CYS A 307 -16.29 10.29 30.05
N GLY A 308 -15.61 10.36 31.19
CA GLY A 308 -14.81 9.23 31.69
C GLY A 308 -15.20 8.65 33.05
N ALA A 309 -16.34 7.96 33.14
CA ALA A 309 -16.55 6.83 34.07
C ALA A 309 -17.83 6.07 33.69
N VAL A 310 -18.92 6.82 33.43
CA VAL A 310 -20.24 6.25 33.11
C VAL A 310 -20.22 5.52 31.77
N PHE A 311 -19.76 6.17 30.70
CA PHE A 311 -19.68 5.54 29.37
C PHE A 311 -18.74 4.32 29.36
N ARG A 312 -17.65 4.37 30.12
CA ARG A 312 -16.65 3.29 30.22
C ARG A 312 -17.18 2.08 30.99
N HIS A 313 -17.78 2.31 32.15
CA HIS A 313 -18.32 1.25 32.98
C HIS A 313 -19.59 0.64 32.37
N GLU A 314 -20.43 1.44 31.72
CA GLU A 314 -21.66 0.96 31.07
C GLU A 314 -21.38 0.22 29.76
N ALA A 315 -20.40 0.66 28.95
CA ALA A 315 -19.90 -0.12 27.83
C ALA A 315 -19.38 -1.48 28.33
N LEU A 316 -18.39 -1.49 29.23
CA LEU A 316 -17.81 -2.74 29.75
C LEU A 316 -18.82 -3.67 30.42
N ARG A 317 -19.85 -3.14 31.11
CA ARG A 317 -20.87 -3.93 31.81
C ARG A 317 -21.97 -4.48 30.90
N ASN A 318 -22.30 -3.78 29.80
CA ASN A 318 -23.27 -4.24 28.81
C ASN A 318 -22.66 -5.22 27.79
N TYR A 319 -21.33 -5.34 27.73
CA TYR A 319 -20.61 -6.30 26.88
C TYR A 319 -20.57 -7.71 27.49
N LYS A 320 -21.68 -8.46 27.35
CA LYS A 320 -21.75 -9.87 27.80
C LYS A 320 -21.27 -10.92 26.79
N GLY A 321 -20.55 -10.58 25.71
CA GLY A 321 -20.19 -11.66 24.76
C GLY A 321 -19.16 -11.43 23.64
N THR A 322 -18.78 -10.21 23.25
CA THR A 322 -17.67 -10.01 22.30
C THR A 322 -16.87 -8.76 22.65
N ALA A 323 -15.58 -8.92 22.88
CA ALA A 323 -14.73 -7.91 23.48
C ALA A 323 -14.31 -6.83 22.44
N PRO A 324 -14.65 -5.54 22.60
CA PRO A 324 -14.16 -4.46 21.76
C PRO A 324 -12.62 -4.30 21.64
N PRO A 325 -11.77 -4.77 22.59
CA PRO A 325 -10.31 -4.72 22.42
C PRO A 325 -9.79 -5.45 21.17
N LEU A 326 -10.44 -6.55 20.76
CA LEU A 326 -9.87 -7.46 19.76
C LEU A 326 -9.63 -6.79 18.40
N ALA A 327 -10.52 -5.90 17.98
CA ALA A 327 -10.39 -5.30 16.67
C ALA A 327 -9.43 -4.12 16.64
N VAL A 328 -9.34 -3.36 17.74
CA VAL A 328 -8.28 -2.37 17.92
C VAL A 328 -6.92 -3.07 17.93
N PHE A 329 -6.82 -4.25 18.54
CA PHE A 329 -5.62 -5.08 18.50
C PHE A 329 -5.28 -5.56 17.09
N HIS A 330 -6.24 -6.08 16.33
CA HIS A 330 -5.92 -6.52 14.97
C HIS A 330 -5.53 -5.36 14.04
N ALA A 331 -6.19 -4.20 14.17
CA ALA A 331 -5.81 -3.01 13.42
C ALA A 331 -4.40 -2.53 13.82
N LEU A 332 -4.11 -2.49 15.13
CA LEU A 332 -2.78 -2.15 15.62
C LEU A 332 -1.72 -3.13 15.13
N TYR A 333 -1.98 -4.43 15.26
CA TYR A 333 -1.08 -5.50 14.81
C TYR A 333 -0.68 -5.33 13.35
N ALA A 334 -1.68 -5.10 12.49
CA ALA A 334 -1.48 -4.84 11.09
C ALA A 334 -0.72 -3.54 10.79
N LEU A 335 -1.03 -2.46 11.50
CA LEU A 335 -0.33 -1.19 11.36
C LEU A 335 1.15 -1.34 11.75
N LEU A 336 1.45 -2.13 12.78
CA LEU A 336 2.81 -2.45 13.18
C LEU A 336 3.56 -3.25 12.10
N ASP A 337 2.91 -4.21 11.44
CA ASP A 337 3.51 -4.92 10.29
C ASP A 337 3.91 -3.97 9.18
N TRP A 338 3.03 -3.03 8.85
CA TRP A 338 3.33 -1.98 7.87
C TRP A 338 4.49 -1.08 8.29
N VAL A 339 4.54 -0.67 9.55
CA VAL A 339 5.66 0.13 10.07
C VAL A 339 6.98 -0.63 9.91
N LEU A 340 7.01 -1.92 10.20
CA LEU A 340 8.22 -2.74 10.05
C LEU A 340 8.65 -2.88 8.59
N VAL A 341 7.72 -3.18 7.68
CA VAL A 341 7.99 -3.28 6.23
C VAL A 341 8.52 -1.97 5.67
N LEU A 342 7.84 -0.86 5.95
CA LEU A 342 8.26 0.46 5.48
C LEU A 342 9.60 0.88 6.11
N ALA A 343 9.83 0.52 7.37
CA ALA A 343 11.09 0.82 8.03
C ALA A 343 12.25 0.03 7.42
N ALA A 344 12.04 -1.24 7.08
CA ALA A 344 13.00 -2.04 6.34
C ALA A 344 13.27 -1.44 4.94
N GLY A 345 12.24 -0.99 4.24
CA GLY A 345 12.37 -0.33 2.93
C GLY A 345 13.13 0.99 2.99
N ALA A 346 12.98 1.75 4.09
CA ALA A 346 13.71 2.99 4.34
C ALA A 346 15.20 2.78 4.69
N LYS A 347 15.59 1.55 5.04
CA LYS A 347 16.98 1.15 5.30
C LYS A 347 17.66 0.53 4.07
N SER A 348 16.88 -0.04 3.15
CA SER A 348 17.44 -0.74 1.99
C SER A 348 18.24 0.20 1.07
N PRO A 349 19.53 -0.09 0.81
CA PRO A 349 20.38 0.74 -0.05
C PRO A 349 19.94 0.70 -1.52
N GLN A 350 19.19 -0.33 -1.94
CA GLN A 350 18.71 -0.47 -3.32
C GLN A 350 17.75 0.66 -3.75
N ALA A 351 17.07 1.31 -2.80
CA ALA A 351 16.22 2.46 -3.07
C ALA A 351 16.98 3.64 -3.69
N ALA A 352 18.29 3.76 -3.46
CA ALA A 352 19.10 4.84 -4.01
C ALA A 352 19.62 4.57 -5.43
N GLY A 353 19.75 3.29 -5.84
CA GLY A 353 20.48 2.91 -7.06
C GLY A 353 19.64 2.73 -8.33
N ARG A 354 18.41 2.19 -8.23
CA ARG A 354 17.62 1.83 -9.44
C ARG A 354 17.10 3.03 -10.23
N GLY A 355 16.82 4.15 -9.57
CA GLY A 355 16.29 5.36 -10.23
C GLY A 355 17.26 5.98 -11.24
N ALA A 356 18.57 5.83 -11.04
CA ALA A 356 19.58 6.42 -11.92
C ALA A 356 19.80 5.59 -13.20
N ALA A 357 19.65 4.26 -13.15
CA ALA A 357 19.91 3.39 -14.29
C ALA A 357 18.78 3.36 -15.32
N SER A 358 17.52 3.58 -14.90
CA SER A 358 16.37 3.53 -15.82
C SER A 358 16.25 4.79 -16.70
N ALA A 359 16.83 5.93 -16.28
CA ALA A 359 16.75 7.19 -17.02
C ALA A 359 17.76 7.30 -18.20
N THR A 360 18.78 6.44 -18.26
CA THR A 360 19.84 6.52 -19.28
C THR A 360 19.68 5.48 -20.41
N GLY A 361 18.68 4.60 -20.34
CA GLY A 361 18.49 3.50 -21.31
C GLY A 361 17.77 3.86 -22.62
N ALA A 362 17.32 5.11 -22.83
CA ALA A 362 16.50 5.47 -23.99
C ALA A 362 17.28 6.05 -25.19
N ALA A 363 18.61 5.91 -25.22
CA ALA A 363 19.45 6.36 -26.33
C ALA A 363 20.33 5.21 -26.88
N GLY A 364 19.69 4.16 -27.38
CA GLY A 364 20.33 3.14 -28.23
C GLY A 364 20.09 3.48 -29.69
N GLY A 365 21.10 4.05 -30.37
CA GLY A 365 21.10 4.18 -31.82
C GLY A 365 21.14 2.80 -32.50
N PRO A 366 20.62 2.67 -33.73
CA PRO A 366 20.58 1.39 -34.43
C PRO A 366 21.98 0.97 -34.87
N SER A 367 22.44 -0.18 -34.39
CA SER A 367 23.63 -0.86 -34.92
C SER A 367 23.31 -1.40 -36.30
N THR A 368 23.99 -0.87 -37.31
CA THR A 368 24.14 -1.45 -38.64
C THR A 368 25.11 -2.62 -38.58
N GLU A 369 24.69 -3.80 -39.01
CA GLU A 369 25.42 -4.69 -39.95
C GLU A 369 24.67 -6.02 -40.19
N ASP A 370 24.73 -6.46 -41.45
CA ASP A 370 24.30 -7.74 -42.08
C ASP A 370 22.79 -8.01 -42.22
N VAL A 371 22.13 -7.62 -43.32
CA VAL A 371 22.17 -8.21 -44.69
C VAL A 371 21.79 -9.70 -44.72
N ASP A 372 20.51 -9.98 -44.97
CA ASP A 372 20.16 -11.03 -45.93
C ASP A 372 18.79 -10.81 -46.59
N ALA A 373 18.66 -11.37 -47.78
CA ALA A 373 17.87 -10.93 -48.91
C ALA A 373 16.33 -11.04 -48.80
N GLY A 374 15.65 -10.07 -49.43
CA GLY A 374 14.42 -10.35 -50.18
C GLY A 374 13.18 -9.53 -49.80
N GLN A 375 13.13 -8.22 -50.09
CA GLN A 375 11.85 -7.48 -50.23
C GLN A 375 11.96 -6.06 -50.82
N GLN A 376 12.80 -5.82 -51.83
CA GLN A 376 12.88 -4.50 -52.51
C GLN A 376 12.73 -4.60 -54.03
N GLN A 377 11.57 -5.06 -54.50
CA GLN A 377 11.24 -5.02 -55.94
C GLN A 377 9.91 -4.32 -56.27
N GLN A 378 9.31 -3.58 -55.32
CA GLN A 378 7.98 -2.98 -55.54
C GLN A 378 7.89 -1.45 -55.34
N GLN A 379 9.00 -0.74 -55.14
CA GLN A 379 8.98 0.73 -54.91
C GLN A 379 9.84 1.57 -55.86
N GLN A 380 10.35 1.01 -56.96
CA GLN A 380 11.17 1.74 -57.94
C GLN A 380 10.47 2.10 -59.28
N GLN A 381 9.15 1.97 -59.38
CA GLN A 381 8.43 2.32 -60.62
C GLN A 381 7.65 3.65 -60.60
N GLN A 382 7.78 4.48 -59.57
CA GLN A 382 7.09 5.78 -59.53
C GLN A 382 8.00 6.89 -59.00
N ARG A 383 8.90 7.40 -59.84
CA ARG A 383 9.29 8.83 -59.92
C ARG A 383 10.41 8.99 -60.95
N GLN A 384 10.03 9.34 -62.16
CA GLN A 384 10.86 10.11 -63.08
C GLN A 384 10.00 11.29 -63.51
N GLU A 385 10.44 12.51 -63.21
CA GLU A 385 10.54 13.63 -64.16
C GLU A 385 11.51 14.69 -63.58
N PRO A 386 12.21 15.47 -64.44
CA PRO A 386 13.47 16.15 -64.11
C PRO A 386 13.34 17.68 -63.98
N GLY A 387 14.37 18.33 -63.39
CA GLY A 387 14.49 19.78 -63.40
C GLY A 387 15.64 20.32 -62.52
N ASP A 388 16.82 20.34 -63.11
CA ASP A 388 17.95 21.30 -63.04
C ASP A 388 18.20 22.25 -61.84
N ASP A 389 19.45 22.13 -61.40
CA ASP A 389 20.48 23.17 -61.17
C ASP A 389 20.62 24.00 -59.89
N ASP A 390 21.92 24.15 -59.59
CA ASP A 390 22.65 25.09 -58.77
C ASP A 390 22.67 24.97 -57.23
N GLY A 391 23.82 24.50 -56.75
CA GLY A 391 24.76 25.50 -56.22
C GLY A 391 25.24 25.35 -54.79
N VAL A 392 26.56 25.13 -54.70
CA VAL A 392 27.49 25.67 -53.69
C VAL A 392 27.63 24.91 -52.36
N SER A 393 28.78 24.22 -52.33
CA SER A 393 29.51 23.74 -51.17
C SER A 393 30.11 24.89 -50.34
N ALA A 394 30.04 24.80 -49.01
CA ALA A 394 31.01 25.44 -48.12
C ALA A 394 31.17 24.64 -46.83
N ALA A 395 32.37 24.09 -46.67
CA ALA A 395 32.85 23.40 -45.47
C ALA A 395 32.95 24.36 -44.27
N GLY A 396 32.53 23.89 -43.10
CA GLY A 396 32.70 24.55 -41.82
C GLY A 396 33.06 23.54 -40.74
N THR A 397 34.35 23.42 -40.47
CA THR A 397 34.95 22.66 -39.37
C THR A 397 34.60 23.33 -38.03
N ALA A 398 34.01 22.59 -37.09
CA ALA A 398 33.77 23.04 -35.71
C ALA A 398 34.39 22.06 -34.70
N PRO A 399 34.93 22.55 -33.57
CA PRO A 399 35.74 21.75 -32.66
C PRO A 399 34.88 20.95 -31.67
N PHE A 400 35.38 19.76 -31.32
CA PHE A 400 34.87 18.91 -30.25
C PHE A 400 34.85 19.66 -28.91
N ALA A 401 33.65 19.88 -28.37
CA ALA A 401 33.46 20.28 -26.98
C ALA A 401 33.50 19.03 -26.09
N ALA A 402 34.39 19.04 -25.10
CA ALA A 402 34.48 18.01 -24.08
C ALA A 402 33.22 18.03 -23.19
N SER A 403 32.46 16.94 -23.23
CA SER A 403 31.34 16.70 -22.34
C SER A 403 31.84 16.46 -20.91
N SER A 404 31.63 17.43 -20.03
CA SER A 404 31.79 17.24 -18.59
C SER A 404 30.80 16.17 -18.09
N PRO A 405 31.21 15.20 -17.27
CA PRO A 405 30.29 14.24 -16.69
C PRO A 405 29.35 14.99 -15.73
N MET A 406 28.06 15.03 -16.06
CA MET A 406 27.02 15.45 -15.13
C MET A 406 27.07 14.49 -13.94
N VAL A 407 27.62 14.96 -12.83
CA VAL A 407 27.50 14.30 -11.53
C VAL A 407 26.01 14.24 -11.23
N ALA A 408 25.41 13.06 -11.36
CA ALA A 408 24.03 12.81 -11.00
C ALA A 408 23.83 13.26 -9.56
N LYS A 409 23.09 14.36 -9.39
CA LYS A 409 22.75 14.93 -8.09
C LYS A 409 22.17 13.80 -7.24
N ALA A 410 22.82 13.50 -6.12
CA ALA A 410 22.45 12.41 -5.23
C ALA A 410 20.93 12.46 -5.01
N ALA A 411 20.26 11.36 -5.38
CA ALA A 411 18.83 11.21 -5.18
C ALA A 411 18.52 11.55 -3.72
N GLY A 412 17.45 12.31 -3.48
CA GLY A 412 17.06 12.76 -2.14
C GLY A 412 16.92 11.61 -1.13
N PRO A 413 16.63 11.92 0.14
CA PRO A 413 16.45 10.88 1.16
C PRO A 413 15.55 9.75 0.65
N PRO A 414 15.84 8.48 0.97
CA PRO A 414 15.13 7.34 0.41
C PRO A 414 13.64 7.55 0.63
N ALA A 415 12.89 7.55 -0.47
CA ALA A 415 11.50 8.00 -0.52
C ALA A 415 10.62 7.37 0.59
N TRP A 416 10.89 6.12 0.95
CA TRP A 416 10.22 5.39 2.02
C TRP A 416 10.36 6.02 3.42
N ARG A 417 11.51 6.64 3.73
CA ARG A 417 11.74 7.26 5.03
C ARG A 417 10.82 8.46 5.26
N SER A 418 10.67 9.31 4.25
CA SER A 418 9.79 10.48 4.32
C SER A 418 8.32 10.04 4.34
N VAL A 419 7.93 9.06 3.52
CA VAL A 419 6.57 8.49 3.59
C VAL A 419 6.26 7.95 4.99
N LEU A 420 7.15 7.16 5.60
CA LEU A 420 6.90 6.57 6.92
C LEU A 420 6.84 7.61 8.05
N LEU A 421 7.77 8.57 8.07
CA LEU A 421 7.88 9.52 9.18
C LEU A 421 6.96 10.73 9.01
N ASP A 422 6.83 11.25 7.79
CA ASP A 422 6.12 12.50 7.52
C ASP A 422 4.67 12.25 7.09
N GLU A 423 4.40 11.30 6.20
CA GLU A 423 3.04 11.06 5.69
C GLU A 423 2.25 10.10 6.59
N VAL A 424 2.83 8.95 6.91
CA VAL A 424 2.20 7.94 7.78
C VAL A 424 2.17 8.41 9.23
N GLY A 425 3.13 9.24 9.66
CA GLY A 425 3.23 9.68 11.05
C GLY A 425 3.56 8.52 11.99
N ALA A 426 4.51 7.66 11.60
CA ALA A 426 4.86 6.46 12.37
C ALA A 426 5.27 6.76 13.82
N VAL A 427 5.87 7.92 14.06
CA VAL A 427 6.21 8.39 15.41
C VAL A 427 4.96 8.57 16.25
N GLN A 428 3.93 9.25 15.74
CA GLN A 428 2.67 9.48 16.44
C GLN A 428 1.89 8.17 16.61
N LEU A 429 1.87 7.34 15.57
CA LEU A 429 1.24 6.02 15.60
C LEU A 429 1.80 5.15 16.72
N VAL A 430 3.14 4.96 16.75
CA VAL A 430 3.80 4.12 17.76
C VAL A 430 3.63 4.72 19.16
N GLY A 431 3.66 6.05 19.31
CA GLY A 431 3.38 6.71 20.58
C GLY A 431 1.96 6.43 21.09
N ALA A 432 0.95 6.54 20.22
CA ALA A 432 -0.43 6.22 20.56
C ALA A 432 -0.63 4.71 20.83
N ALA A 433 0.10 3.83 20.14
CA ALA A 433 0.14 2.39 20.40
C ALA A 433 0.71 2.05 21.77
N LEU A 434 1.82 2.69 22.16
CA LEU A 434 2.40 2.56 23.49
C LEU A 434 1.41 3.01 24.58
N ALA A 435 0.80 4.18 24.43
CA ALA A 435 -0.17 4.69 25.40
C ALA A 435 -1.42 3.80 25.53
N LEU A 436 -1.89 3.24 24.41
CA LEU A 436 -3.00 2.30 24.43
C LEU A 436 -2.62 0.97 25.12
N ALA A 437 -1.44 0.42 24.79
CA ALA A 437 -0.98 -0.83 25.38
C ALA A 437 -0.87 -0.74 26.90
N THR A 438 -0.25 0.33 27.41
CA THR A 438 -0.14 0.55 28.86
C THR A 438 -1.50 0.78 29.51
N HIS A 439 -2.41 1.49 28.85
CA HIS A 439 -3.76 1.69 29.37
C HIS A 439 -4.51 0.37 29.52
N LEU A 440 -4.39 -0.54 28.55
CA LEU A 440 -5.05 -1.84 28.57
C LEU A 440 -4.48 -2.76 29.65
N ASP A 441 -3.17 -2.73 29.87
CA ASP A 441 -2.53 -3.46 30.97
C ASP A 441 -3.02 -2.95 32.35
N HIS A 442 -3.20 -1.63 32.51
CA HIS A 442 -3.71 -1.04 33.76
C HIS A 442 -5.17 -1.38 34.07
N LEU A 443 -6.01 -1.63 33.07
CA LEU A 443 -7.42 -1.91 33.29
C LEU A 443 -7.67 -3.27 33.96
N GLY A 444 -6.69 -4.19 33.95
CA GLY A 444 -6.73 -5.47 34.69
C GLY A 444 -7.93 -6.39 34.41
N ALA A 445 -8.76 -6.03 33.43
CA ALA A 445 -10.12 -6.57 33.23
C ALA A 445 -10.33 -7.18 31.84
N GLY A 446 -9.26 -7.41 31.08
CA GLY A 446 -9.32 -7.98 29.73
C GLY A 446 -8.19 -8.97 29.47
N PRO A 447 -8.27 -9.72 28.34
CA PRO A 447 -7.14 -10.52 27.89
C PRO A 447 -5.95 -9.57 27.72
N GLU A 448 -4.84 -9.88 28.38
CA GLU A 448 -3.58 -9.18 28.19
C GLU A 448 -3.28 -9.02 26.71
N LEU A 449 -2.60 -7.94 26.34
CA LEU A 449 -2.12 -7.77 24.97
C LEU A 449 -1.39 -9.05 24.55
N PRO A 450 -1.76 -9.70 23.42
CA PRO A 450 -1.05 -10.89 22.98
C PRO A 450 0.45 -10.60 22.89
N SER A 451 1.29 -11.49 23.42
CA SER A 451 2.74 -11.33 23.46
C SER A 451 3.33 -10.96 22.09
N GLN A 452 2.74 -11.49 21.01
CA GLN A 452 3.10 -11.16 19.63
C GLN A 452 2.89 -9.68 19.28
N VAL A 453 1.82 -9.04 19.76
CA VAL A 453 1.58 -7.60 19.55
C VAL A 453 2.62 -6.78 20.32
N ARG A 454 2.93 -7.13 21.57
CA ARG A 454 3.98 -6.45 22.37
C ARG A 454 5.33 -6.53 21.70
N CYS A 455 5.66 -7.70 21.16
CA CYS A 455 6.88 -7.94 20.40
C CYS A 455 6.97 -7.08 19.12
N LYS A 456 5.91 -7.02 18.32
CA LYS A 456 5.86 -6.16 17.13
C LYS A 456 5.94 -4.68 17.49
N LEU A 457 5.30 -4.27 18.59
CA LEU A 457 5.36 -2.90 19.08
C LEU A 457 6.78 -2.51 19.48
N ALA A 458 7.51 -3.38 20.19
CA ALA A 458 8.91 -3.18 20.52
C ALA A 458 9.80 -3.03 19.28
N ALA A 459 9.64 -3.94 18.31
CA ALA A 459 10.38 -3.88 17.05
C ALA A 459 10.08 -2.58 16.28
N ALA A 460 8.82 -2.15 16.24
CA ALA A 460 8.39 -0.91 15.60
C ALA A 460 8.96 0.34 16.31
N CYS A 461 8.97 0.35 17.65
CA CYS A 461 9.60 1.43 18.44
C CYS A 461 11.07 1.59 18.06
N ARG A 462 11.82 0.48 18.04
CA ARG A 462 13.24 0.45 17.68
C ARG A 462 13.45 0.96 16.25
N ALA A 463 12.71 0.42 15.28
CA ALA A 463 12.84 0.75 13.87
C ALA A 463 12.51 2.23 13.58
N VAL A 464 11.44 2.77 14.16
CA VAL A 464 11.05 4.18 13.99
C VAL A 464 12.03 5.12 14.68
N ALA A 465 12.54 4.78 15.86
CA ALA A 465 13.56 5.57 16.55
C ALA A 465 14.86 5.66 15.72
N GLU A 466 15.30 4.54 15.13
CA GLU A 466 16.46 4.51 14.23
C GLU A 466 16.29 5.48 13.06
N LEU A 467 15.15 5.38 12.36
CA LEU A 467 14.87 6.18 11.18
C LEU A 467 14.71 7.66 11.51
N ALA A 468 14.11 8.00 12.66
CA ALA A 468 14.02 9.37 13.13
C ALA A 468 15.42 9.98 13.40
N VAL A 469 16.34 9.21 13.98
CA VAL A 469 17.74 9.64 14.16
C VAL A 469 18.43 9.81 12.81
N LEU A 470 18.29 8.84 11.90
CA LEU A 470 18.87 8.92 10.55
C LEU A 470 18.32 10.12 9.77
N GLN A 471 17.01 10.39 9.78
CA GLN A 471 16.41 11.54 9.10
C GLN A 471 17.01 12.85 9.60
N ARG A 472 17.20 12.98 10.92
CA ARG A 472 17.83 14.18 11.50
C ARG A 472 19.30 14.31 11.13
N MET A 473 20.04 13.22 11.09
CA MET A 473 21.42 13.24 10.60
C MET A 473 21.49 13.77 9.16
N HIS A 474 20.60 13.30 8.28
CA HIS A 474 20.50 13.82 6.91
C HIS A 474 20.12 15.31 6.90
N GLN A 475 19.11 15.73 7.67
CA GLN A 475 18.74 17.14 7.77
C GLN A 475 19.88 18.04 8.29
N ARG A 476 20.73 17.53 9.19
CA ARG A 476 21.93 18.24 9.68
C ARG A 476 22.99 18.35 8.60
N LEU A 477 23.25 17.27 7.85
CA LEU A 477 24.17 17.30 6.72
C LEU A 477 23.70 18.29 5.65
N ASP A 478 22.41 18.24 5.28
CA ASP A 478 21.82 19.21 4.34
C ASP A 478 21.93 20.66 4.84
N ALA A 479 21.79 20.89 6.14
CA ALA A 479 21.95 22.21 6.74
C ALA A 479 23.41 22.67 6.70
N VAL A 480 24.37 21.76 6.90
CA VAL A 480 25.81 22.04 6.78
C VAL A 480 26.17 22.35 5.33
N ASP A 481 25.66 21.59 4.37
CA ASP A 481 25.90 21.84 2.94
C ASP A 481 25.33 23.19 2.51
N LYS A 482 24.11 23.52 2.92
CA LYS A 482 23.52 24.85 2.68
C LYS A 482 24.31 25.97 3.35
N ALA A 483 24.84 25.75 4.55
CA ALA A 483 25.69 26.73 5.24
C ALA A 483 27.04 26.89 4.52
N LEU A 484 27.58 25.82 3.96
CA LEU A 484 28.81 25.82 3.18
C LEU A 484 28.61 26.54 1.83
N GLU A 485 27.49 26.30 1.15
CA GLU A 485 27.09 27.04 -0.06
C GLU A 485 26.88 28.52 0.22
N ALA A 486 26.18 28.88 1.30
CA ALA A 486 26.04 30.27 1.73
C ALA A 486 27.40 30.91 2.03
N SER A 487 28.31 30.18 2.69
CA SER A 487 29.67 30.64 2.96
C SER A 487 30.51 30.81 1.69
N ARG A 488 30.31 29.97 0.66
CA ARG A 488 30.92 30.14 -0.66
C ARG A 488 30.37 31.38 -1.36
N ALA A 489 29.06 31.61 -1.30
CA ALA A 489 28.43 32.81 -1.87
C ALA A 489 28.91 34.10 -1.19
N VAL A 490 29.04 34.10 0.15
CA VAL A 490 29.62 35.24 0.88
C VAL A 490 31.06 35.46 0.48
N ARG A 491 31.90 34.41 0.40
CA ARG A 491 33.28 34.53 -0.07
C ARG A 491 33.37 35.10 -1.49
N ALA A 492 32.52 34.64 -2.41
CA ALA A 492 32.45 35.16 -3.78
C ALA A 492 32.10 36.66 -3.80
N SER A 493 31.11 37.08 -3.00
CA SER A 493 30.73 38.50 -2.87
C SER A 493 31.85 39.34 -2.24
N VAL A 494 32.57 38.80 -1.26
CA VAL A 494 33.74 39.48 -0.66
C VAL A 494 34.86 39.61 -1.69
N THR A 495 35.16 38.57 -2.46
CA THR A 495 36.18 38.65 -3.52
C THR A 495 35.82 39.66 -4.60
N GLU A 496 34.54 39.72 -5.01
CA GLU A 496 34.06 40.71 -5.96
C GLU A 496 34.15 42.15 -5.41
N ALA A 497 33.77 42.36 -4.14
CA ALA A 497 33.88 43.65 -3.48
C ALA A 497 35.34 44.10 -3.32
N VAL A 498 36.26 43.18 -3.00
CA VAL A 498 37.70 43.46 -2.91
C VAL A 498 38.26 43.83 -4.29
N SER A 499 37.90 43.08 -5.35
CA SER A 499 38.30 43.41 -6.71
C SER A 499 37.78 44.79 -7.16
N ALA A 500 36.52 45.10 -6.86
CA ALA A 500 35.94 46.42 -7.15
C ALA A 500 36.66 47.56 -6.39
N LEU A 501 37.00 47.33 -5.12
CA LEU A 501 37.77 48.29 -4.32
C LEU A 501 39.19 48.49 -4.89
N SER A 502 39.87 47.42 -5.30
CA SER A 502 41.19 47.53 -5.95
C SER A 502 41.13 48.34 -7.24
N THR A 503 40.10 48.15 -8.08
CA THR A 503 39.88 48.97 -9.28
C THR A 503 39.55 50.43 -8.94
N ALA A 504 38.75 50.67 -7.89
CA ALA A 504 38.43 52.01 -7.41
C ALA A 504 39.68 52.74 -6.86
N VAL A 505 40.54 52.05 -6.10
CA VAL A 505 41.81 52.63 -5.61
C VAL A 505 42.76 52.94 -6.77
N ALA A 506 42.84 52.06 -7.77
CA ALA A 506 43.65 52.29 -8.97
C ALA A 506 43.16 53.48 -9.81
N THR A 507 41.85 53.80 -9.77
CA THR A 507 41.26 54.94 -10.48
C THR A 507 41.25 56.22 -9.62
N ALA A 508 41.12 56.11 -8.30
CA ALA A 508 41.12 57.22 -7.36
C ALA A 508 42.54 57.81 -7.12
N SER A 509 43.63 57.10 -7.46
CA SER A 509 44.95 57.74 -7.52
C SER A 509 45.04 58.85 -8.57
N ALA A 510 43.99 59.05 -9.39
CA ALA A 510 43.84 60.18 -10.29
C ALA A 510 42.88 61.29 -9.79
N ALA A 511 42.17 61.14 -8.66
CA ALA A 511 41.24 62.16 -8.17
C ALA A 511 41.05 62.11 -6.64
N ASP A 512 41.47 63.17 -5.95
CA ASP A 512 41.24 63.42 -4.52
C ASP A 512 39.74 63.55 -4.21
N GLY A 513 39.19 62.65 -3.39
CA GLY A 513 37.81 62.77 -2.89
C GLY A 513 37.34 61.62 -2.01
N ALA A 514 36.89 61.96 -0.79
CA ALA A 514 36.53 61.04 0.31
C ALA A 514 35.32 60.12 0.05
N VAL A 515 35.38 58.86 0.52
CA VAL A 515 34.28 57.87 0.45
C VAL A 515 34.02 57.21 1.82
N GLY A 516 32.74 57.08 2.19
CA GLY A 516 32.24 56.59 3.48
C GLY A 516 31.92 55.08 3.55
N ALA A 517 32.12 54.48 4.74
CA ALA A 517 32.23 53.03 4.99
C ALA A 517 31.03 52.36 5.71
N GLY A 518 29.78 52.76 5.46
CA GLY A 518 28.64 52.37 6.33
C GLY A 518 27.87 51.08 6.02
N SER A 519 27.97 50.48 4.84
CA SER A 519 26.95 49.51 4.34
C SER A 519 27.21 48.02 4.66
N THR A 520 28.45 47.60 4.89
CA THR A 520 28.81 46.17 4.99
C THR A 520 28.51 45.53 6.34
N SER A 521 28.50 46.29 7.44
CA SER A 521 28.34 45.77 8.81
C SER A 521 26.94 45.20 9.09
N ALA A 522 25.89 45.85 8.57
CA ALA A 522 24.51 45.45 8.83
C ALA A 522 24.14 44.08 8.22
N ARG A 523 24.71 43.72 7.06
CA ARG A 523 24.45 42.44 6.39
C ARG A 523 25.07 41.24 7.13
N VAL A 524 26.20 41.46 7.81
CA VAL A 524 26.87 40.41 8.61
C VAL A 524 26.08 40.11 9.88
N ALA A 525 25.55 41.13 10.56
CA ALA A 525 24.73 40.96 11.77
C ALA A 525 23.42 40.20 11.47
N GLN A 526 22.75 40.52 10.36
CA GLN A 526 21.50 39.88 9.98
C GLN A 526 21.68 38.39 9.58
N ALA A 527 22.82 38.05 8.97
CA ALA A 527 23.19 36.66 8.69
C ALA A 527 23.49 35.86 9.99
N ALA A 528 24.08 36.51 10.99
CA ALA A 528 24.38 35.89 12.29
C ALA A 528 23.11 35.64 13.12
N GLU A 529 22.14 36.56 13.12
CA GLU A 529 20.84 36.37 13.78
C GLU A 529 20.00 35.26 13.14
N ALA A 530 20.00 35.16 11.80
CA ALA A 530 19.33 34.07 11.09
C ALA A 530 19.94 32.69 11.41
N ALA A 531 21.24 32.63 11.71
CA ALA A 531 21.92 31.42 12.16
C ALA A 531 21.60 31.08 13.63
N ALA A 532 21.40 32.09 14.49
CA ALA A 532 21.05 31.90 15.89
C ALA A 532 19.59 31.41 16.09
N ALA A 533 18.63 31.93 15.31
CA ALA A 533 17.22 31.54 15.40
C ALA A 533 16.94 30.07 15.01
N LYS A 534 17.86 29.41 14.30
CA LYS A 534 17.76 27.99 13.92
C LYS A 534 18.19 26.99 15.01
N ARG A 535 18.76 27.44 16.13
CA ARG A 535 19.22 26.57 17.22
C ARG A 535 18.09 25.99 18.09
N ASN A 536 16.85 26.46 17.95
CA ASN A 536 15.70 25.98 18.73
C ASN A 536 15.02 24.69 18.17
N MET A 537 15.74 23.84 17.43
CA MET A 537 15.26 22.49 17.05
C MET A 537 15.32 21.49 18.23
N ALA A 538 14.80 21.89 19.40
CA ALA A 538 14.90 21.12 20.63
C ALA A 538 14.03 19.84 20.58
N SER A 539 14.63 18.76 21.09
CA SER A 539 14.22 17.34 21.09
C SER A 539 14.55 16.58 19.81
N ALA A 540 15.70 15.89 19.81
CA ALA A 540 16.29 15.05 18.77
C ALA A 540 15.59 13.69 18.57
N LEU A 541 14.64 13.36 19.42
CA LEU A 541 14.09 12.01 19.53
C LEU A 541 12.57 12.02 19.39
N PRO A 542 11.96 10.87 19.08
CA PRO A 542 10.51 10.73 19.19
C PRO A 542 10.04 11.30 20.54
N PRO A 543 8.94 12.06 20.58
CA PRO A 543 8.40 12.63 21.83
C PRO A 543 7.68 11.56 22.65
N TRP A 544 8.18 10.33 22.64
CA TRP A 544 7.63 9.23 23.42
C TRP A 544 8.06 9.39 24.88
N GLU A 545 7.12 9.20 25.79
CA GLU A 545 7.42 9.20 27.22
C GLU A 545 8.24 7.96 27.58
N PRO A 546 9.46 8.10 28.13
CA PRO A 546 10.33 6.95 28.46
C PRO A 546 9.65 5.95 29.40
N ASN A 547 8.76 6.41 30.27
CA ASN A 547 7.99 5.56 31.18
C ASN A 547 7.09 4.55 30.44
N LEU A 548 6.48 4.93 29.30
CA LEU A 548 5.66 4.01 28.51
C LEU A 548 6.50 2.86 27.92
N LEU A 549 7.75 3.15 27.52
CA LEU A 549 8.67 2.12 27.03
C LEU A 549 9.10 1.18 28.16
N ARG A 550 9.35 1.69 29.37
CA ARG A 550 9.67 0.84 30.52
C ARG A 550 8.53 -0.09 30.90
N LEU A 551 7.29 0.40 30.84
CA LEU A 551 6.10 -0.43 31.06
C LEU A 551 6.01 -1.55 30.01
N LEU A 552 6.22 -1.23 28.73
CA LEU A 552 6.28 -2.24 27.68
C LEU A 552 7.42 -3.26 27.93
N ALA A 553 8.60 -2.79 28.35
CA ALA A 553 9.73 -3.65 28.65
C ALA A 553 9.45 -4.59 29.85
N ALA A 554 8.77 -4.10 30.88
CA ALA A 554 8.35 -4.93 32.00
C ALA A 554 7.35 -6.01 31.57
N ALA A 555 6.37 -5.66 30.71
CA ALA A 555 5.42 -6.62 30.16
C ALA A 555 6.12 -7.69 29.28
N LEU A 556 7.06 -7.29 28.42
CA LEU A 556 7.86 -8.22 27.62
C LEU A 556 8.71 -9.17 28.48
N ARG A 557 9.20 -8.69 29.63
CA ARG A 557 9.94 -9.51 30.58
C ARG A 557 9.04 -10.57 31.23
N ALA A 558 7.82 -10.19 31.60
CA ALA A 558 6.80 -11.11 32.11
C ALA A 558 6.44 -12.20 31.08
N ASP A 559 6.44 -11.86 29.79
CA ASP A 559 6.22 -12.80 28.67
C ASP A 559 7.43 -13.71 28.35
N GLY A 560 8.55 -13.58 29.07
CA GLY A 560 9.79 -14.31 28.76
C GLY A 560 10.57 -13.77 27.56
N SER A 561 10.20 -12.61 27.02
CA SER A 561 10.91 -11.93 25.92
C SER A 561 12.05 -11.03 26.43
N ALA A 562 12.97 -11.59 27.21
CA ALA A 562 14.02 -10.85 27.93
C ALA A 562 14.91 -9.98 27.01
N GLN A 563 15.26 -10.47 25.83
CA GLN A 563 16.06 -9.71 24.86
C GLN A 563 15.33 -8.44 24.40
N ARG A 564 14.08 -8.57 23.93
CA ARG A 564 13.28 -7.42 23.48
C ARG A 564 13.01 -6.44 24.62
N SER A 565 12.80 -6.96 25.84
CA SER A 565 12.70 -6.12 27.05
C SER A 565 13.94 -5.25 27.24
N ALA A 566 15.15 -5.85 27.19
CA ALA A 566 16.40 -5.12 27.34
C ALA A 566 16.61 -4.06 26.24
N GLU A 567 16.25 -4.37 25.00
CA GLU A 567 16.32 -3.42 23.88
C GLU A 567 15.39 -2.21 24.08
N VAL A 568 14.17 -2.43 24.56
CA VAL A 568 13.21 -1.35 24.86
C VAL A 568 13.66 -0.50 26.05
N GLU A 569 14.23 -1.10 27.11
CA GLU A 569 14.82 -0.36 28.24
C GLU A 569 16.00 0.52 27.78
N ALA A 570 16.87 -0.03 26.94
CA ALA A 570 18.00 0.73 26.38
C ALA A 570 17.52 1.92 25.55
N LEU A 571 16.45 1.75 24.76
CA LEU A 571 15.81 2.84 24.04
C LEU A 571 15.25 3.91 24.99
N ALA A 572 14.55 3.51 26.06
CA ALA A 572 14.02 4.44 27.07
C ALA A 572 15.15 5.28 27.72
N ALA A 573 16.24 4.64 28.12
CA ALA A 573 17.41 5.32 28.69
C ALA A 573 18.09 6.28 27.68
N ALA A 574 18.10 5.91 26.40
CA ALA A 574 18.62 6.75 25.33
C ALA A 574 17.76 8.01 25.10
N LEU A 575 16.43 7.88 25.22
CA LEU A 575 15.50 9.03 25.12
C LEU A 575 15.72 10.06 26.24
N GLU A 576 15.96 9.60 27.48
CA GLU A 576 16.18 10.49 28.63
C GLU A 576 17.53 11.20 28.56
N SER A 577 18.60 10.47 28.25
CA SER A 577 19.94 11.05 28.13
C SER A 577 20.06 11.99 26.93
N GLY A 578 19.31 11.72 25.86
CA GLY A 578 19.29 12.52 24.64
C GLY A 578 18.80 13.95 24.80
N GLY A 579 18.10 14.28 25.90
CA GLY A 579 17.66 15.66 26.19
C GLY A 579 18.77 16.60 26.65
N ALA A 580 19.81 16.08 27.33
CA ALA A 580 20.83 16.89 27.99
C ALA A 580 22.10 17.11 27.15
N GLU A 581 22.43 16.21 26.21
CA GLU A 581 23.72 16.22 25.49
C GLU A 581 23.66 16.71 24.03
N VAL A 582 22.51 17.23 23.55
CA VAL A 582 22.32 17.62 22.12
C VAL A 582 23.36 18.63 21.64
N SER A 583 23.87 19.48 22.54
CA SER A 583 24.90 20.49 22.26
C SER A 583 26.22 19.89 21.76
N SER A 584 26.54 18.64 22.12
CA SER A 584 27.83 18.02 21.83
C SER A 584 27.83 17.08 20.61
N GLY A 585 26.69 16.86 19.94
CA GLY A 585 26.59 15.94 18.80
C GLY A 585 26.71 14.44 19.13
N ARG A 586 27.17 14.08 20.35
CA ARG A 586 27.39 12.69 20.80
C ARG A 586 26.11 11.90 21.12
N GLY A 587 24.99 12.58 21.43
CA GLY A 587 23.74 11.91 21.82
C GLY A 587 23.12 11.02 20.74
N CYS A 588 23.21 11.41 19.46
CA CYS A 588 22.65 10.61 18.36
C CYS A 588 23.39 9.27 18.16
N THR A 589 24.70 9.24 18.42
CA THR A 589 25.51 8.03 18.30
C THR A 589 25.12 6.99 19.33
N ARG A 590 24.81 7.38 20.57
CA ARG A 590 24.36 6.45 21.62
C ARG A 590 23.04 5.76 21.26
N VAL A 591 22.08 6.52 20.75
CA VAL A 591 20.79 5.96 20.31
C VAL A 591 21.02 4.98 19.16
N LEU A 592 21.83 5.35 18.16
CA LEU A 592 22.17 4.44 17.07
C LEU A 592 22.88 3.18 17.57
N VAL A 593 23.83 3.26 18.50
CA VAL A 593 24.50 2.07 19.03
C VAL A 593 23.52 1.17 19.79
N ALA A 594 22.61 1.74 20.59
CA ALA A 594 21.59 0.98 21.30
C ALA A 594 20.59 0.31 20.36
N VAL A 595 20.30 0.95 19.22
CA VAL A 595 19.25 0.54 18.27
C VAL A 595 19.80 -0.33 17.13
N ALA A 596 21.05 -0.12 16.71
CA ALA A 596 21.73 -0.81 15.60
C ALA A 596 22.43 -2.10 16.03
N GLY A 597 22.20 -2.58 17.26
CA GLY A 597 22.60 -3.93 17.63
C GLY A 597 22.11 -4.91 16.56
N ALA A 598 23.01 -5.74 16.04
CA ALA A 598 22.76 -6.71 14.97
C ALA A 598 21.79 -7.81 15.46
N SER A 599 20.54 -7.43 15.61
CA SER A 599 19.45 -8.30 15.99
C SER A 599 18.89 -8.86 14.69
N SER A 600 19.23 -10.12 14.40
CA SER A 600 18.57 -10.95 13.38
C SER A 600 17.14 -11.28 13.83
N ASP A 601 16.34 -10.25 14.10
CA ASP A 601 14.95 -10.43 14.50
C ASP A 601 14.19 -11.05 13.32
N PRO A 602 13.60 -12.25 13.48
CA PRO A 602 12.83 -12.89 12.42
C PRO A 602 11.75 -12.00 11.81
N LEU A 603 11.12 -11.11 12.62
CA LEU A 603 10.12 -10.17 12.14
C LEU A 603 10.71 -9.13 11.18
N MET A 604 11.97 -8.72 11.38
CA MET A 604 12.64 -7.78 10.49
C MET A 604 13.07 -8.45 9.19
N LEU A 605 13.49 -9.72 9.22
CA LEU A 605 13.87 -10.45 8.00
C LEU A 605 12.69 -10.63 7.04
N GLU A 606 11.50 -10.96 7.55
CA GLU A 606 10.27 -11.03 6.75
C GLU A 606 9.90 -9.64 6.18
N ALA A 607 10.00 -8.60 7.01
CA ALA A 607 9.77 -7.22 6.59
C ALA A 607 10.77 -6.75 5.51
N GLU A 608 12.05 -7.12 5.62
CA GLU A 608 13.10 -6.82 4.65
C GLU A 608 12.89 -7.51 3.31
N ALA A 609 12.47 -8.76 3.31
CA ALA A 609 12.15 -9.50 2.09
C ALA A 609 11.02 -8.82 1.32
N LEU A 610 9.92 -8.45 2.01
CA LEU A 610 8.84 -7.72 1.36
C LEU A 610 9.26 -6.31 0.94
N ALA A 611 9.95 -5.59 1.81
CA ALA A 611 10.38 -4.23 1.52
C ALA A 611 11.31 -4.14 0.29
N SER A 612 12.14 -5.16 0.07
CA SER A 612 12.98 -5.27 -1.12
C SER A 612 12.19 -5.52 -2.40
N ALA A 613 10.97 -6.07 -2.29
CA ALA A 613 10.05 -6.25 -3.40
C ALA A 613 9.24 -4.98 -3.72
N LEU A 614 9.05 -4.07 -2.75
CA LEU A 614 8.24 -2.87 -2.95
C LEU A 614 8.97 -1.84 -3.83
N PRO A 615 8.39 -1.42 -4.97
CA PRO A 615 8.96 -0.32 -5.74
C PRO A 615 8.85 0.99 -4.97
N PRO A 616 9.74 1.97 -5.21
CA PRO A 616 9.68 3.28 -4.57
C PRO A 616 8.29 3.93 -4.68
N PRO A 617 7.85 4.72 -3.68
CA PRO A 617 6.55 5.40 -3.68
C PRO A 617 6.27 6.23 -4.94
N SER A 618 7.30 6.86 -5.52
CA SER A 618 7.20 7.64 -6.75
C SER A 618 6.85 6.80 -7.97
N GLU A 619 7.35 5.56 -8.04
CA GLU A 619 7.06 4.63 -9.12
C GLU A 619 5.64 4.06 -8.96
N ALA A 620 5.29 3.62 -7.76
CA ALA A 620 3.95 3.12 -7.46
C ALA A 620 2.85 4.19 -7.68
N GLY A 621 3.16 5.47 -7.40
CA GLY A 621 2.27 6.59 -7.70
C GLY A 621 1.99 6.79 -9.20
N GLY A 622 2.85 6.27 -10.08
CA GLY A 622 2.67 6.30 -11.53
C GLY A 622 1.61 5.32 -12.03
N LEU A 623 1.25 4.29 -11.26
CA LEU A 623 0.25 3.29 -11.66
C LEU A 623 -1.13 3.89 -11.88
N LEU A 624 -1.52 4.92 -11.12
CA LEU A 624 -2.81 5.55 -11.31
C LEU A 624 -2.73 7.06 -11.09
N ARG A 625 -3.14 7.79 -12.13
CA ARG A 625 -3.45 9.22 -11.99
C ARG A 625 -4.74 9.32 -11.19
N THR A 626 -4.61 9.64 -9.91
CA THR A 626 -5.74 9.95 -9.02
C THR A 626 -5.80 11.43 -8.74
N CYS A 627 -6.94 11.90 -8.22
CA CYS A 627 -7.03 13.25 -7.69
C CYS A 627 -5.94 13.46 -6.61
N ALA A 628 -5.11 14.48 -6.79
CA ALA A 628 -3.99 14.78 -5.89
C ALA A 628 -4.43 15.40 -4.55
N ASN A 629 -5.69 15.84 -4.43
CA ASN A 629 -6.23 16.25 -3.15
C ASN A 629 -6.40 15.00 -2.24
N SER A 630 -5.59 14.89 -1.19
CA SER A 630 -5.68 13.79 -0.21
C SER A 630 -7.04 13.75 0.50
N LEU A 631 -7.74 14.88 0.57
CA LEU A 631 -9.09 15.00 1.13
C LEU A 631 -10.19 14.79 0.09
N CYS A 632 -9.84 14.39 -1.15
CA CYS A 632 -10.84 14.12 -2.17
C CYS A 632 -11.74 12.95 -1.74
N ALA A 633 -13.02 13.25 -1.55
CA ALA A 633 -14.09 12.28 -1.36
C ALA A 633 -15.00 12.17 -2.59
N ASN A 634 -14.61 12.75 -3.74
CA ASN A 634 -15.38 12.59 -4.97
C ASN A 634 -15.28 11.13 -5.43
N LEU A 635 -16.44 10.50 -5.58
CA LEU A 635 -16.65 9.13 -6.05
C LEU A 635 -17.64 9.11 -7.23
N GLU A 636 -17.80 10.23 -7.94
CA GLU A 636 -18.56 10.31 -9.18
C GLU A 636 -17.96 9.40 -10.26
N GLY A 637 -18.82 8.96 -11.18
CA GLY A 637 -18.49 7.96 -12.20
C GLY A 637 -18.39 6.54 -11.66
N ASP A 638 -18.11 5.62 -12.59
CA ASP A 638 -18.10 4.17 -12.32
C ASP A 638 -16.74 3.68 -11.79
N SER A 639 -15.63 4.36 -12.11
CA SER A 639 -14.27 4.00 -11.67
C SER A 639 -13.35 5.23 -11.50
N GLU A 640 -12.24 5.13 -10.74
CA GLU A 640 -11.24 6.21 -10.64
C GLU A 640 -10.44 6.33 -11.91
N VAL A 641 -10.24 5.22 -12.63
CA VAL A 641 -9.50 5.19 -13.89
C VAL A 641 -10.14 6.11 -14.93
N ASP A 642 -11.48 6.18 -14.94
CA ASP A 642 -12.24 6.94 -15.93
C ASP A 642 -12.45 8.41 -15.54
N LEU A 643 -11.96 8.83 -14.36
CA LEU A 643 -12.09 10.22 -13.94
C LEU A 643 -11.22 11.13 -14.81
N LYS A 644 -11.86 12.03 -15.54
CA LYS A 644 -11.18 13.12 -16.24
C LYS A 644 -10.56 14.07 -15.21
N LEU A 645 -9.23 14.01 -15.08
CA LEU A 645 -8.50 14.88 -14.16
C LEU A 645 -8.08 16.18 -14.84
N LEU A 646 -8.41 17.29 -14.22
CA LEU A 646 -7.89 18.62 -14.53
C LEU A 646 -6.43 18.70 -14.08
N SER A 647 -5.50 18.91 -15.01
CA SER A 647 -4.10 19.15 -14.67
C SER A 647 -3.94 20.45 -13.87
N CYS A 648 -2.96 20.48 -12.98
CA CYS A 648 -2.55 21.71 -12.32
C CYS A 648 -2.08 22.73 -13.37
N GLY A 649 -2.73 23.90 -13.44
CA GLY A 649 -2.33 24.95 -14.39
C GLY A 649 -0.94 25.56 -14.15
N GLY A 650 -0.28 25.19 -13.05
CA GLY A 650 1.09 25.57 -12.74
C GLY A 650 2.12 24.54 -13.20
N CYS A 651 2.20 23.39 -12.52
CA CYS A 651 3.21 22.36 -12.83
C CYS A 651 2.75 21.29 -13.84
N GLY A 652 1.46 21.19 -14.15
CA GLY A 652 0.90 20.18 -15.07
C GLY A 652 0.90 18.73 -14.56
N GLU A 653 1.73 18.39 -13.58
CA GLU A 653 1.98 17.00 -13.16
C GLU A 653 0.88 16.39 -12.29
N VAL A 654 0.21 17.19 -11.45
CA VAL A 654 -0.85 16.68 -10.57
C VAL A 654 -2.23 16.91 -11.19
N GLY A 655 -3.10 15.91 -11.08
CA GLY A 655 -4.47 15.95 -11.60
C GLY A 655 -5.51 16.13 -10.50
N TYR A 656 -6.65 16.75 -10.84
CA TYR A 656 -7.76 16.99 -9.92
C TYR A 656 -9.10 16.62 -10.57
N CYS A 657 -9.97 15.90 -9.85
CA CYS A 657 -11.30 15.59 -10.38
C CYS A 657 -12.19 16.83 -10.53
N CYS A 658 -11.92 17.91 -9.79
CA CYS A 658 -12.69 19.15 -9.86
C CYS A 658 -11.89 20.36 -9.32
N ARG A 659 -12.36 21.58 -9.64
CA ARG A 659 -11.75 22.84 -9.18
C ARG A 659 -11.72 23.03 -7.65
N PRO A 660 -12.74 22.60 -6.87
CA PRO A 660 -12.66 22.61 -5.42
C PRO A 660 -11.49 21.77 -4.87
N CYS A 661 -11.28 20.56 -5.41
CA CYS A 661 -10.14 19.71 -5.01
C CYS A 661 -8.79 20.37 -5.32
N GLN A 662 -8.67 21.01 -6.49
CA GLN A 662 -7.48 21.79 -6.84
C GLN A 662 -7.22 22.91 -5.84
N THR A 663 -8.26 23.67 -5.48
CA THR A 663 -8.14 24.79 -4.54
C THR A 663 -7.77 24.32 -3.13
N ALA A 664 -8.36 23.22 -2.67
CA ALA A 664 -8.03 22.61 -1.39
C ALA A 664 -6.58 22.14 -1.34
N HIS A 665 -6.13 21.38 -2.35
CA HIS A 665 -4.73 20.92 -2.42
C HIS A 665 -3.74 22.09 -2.52
N TRP A 666 -4.09 23.14 -3.28
CA TRP A 666 -3.28 24.37 -3.37
C TRP A 666 -3.06 25.03 -2.01
N ARG A 667 -4.14 25.14 -1.21
CA ARG A 667 -4.09 25.69 0.16
C ARG A 667 -3.35 24.79 1.14
N ALA A 668 -3.40 23.48 0.95
CA ALA A 668 -2.70 22.49 1.77
C ALA A 668 -1.17 22.46 1.57
N GLY A 669 -0.60 23.37 0.78
CA GLY A 669 0.84 23.55 0.66
C GLY A 669 1.40 23.35 -0.76
N HIS A 670 0.60 22.85 -1.70
CA HIS A 670 1.06 22.62 -3.07
C HIS A 670 1.52 23.91 -3.76
N LYS A 671 1.06 25.10 -3.34
CA LYS A 671 1.56 26.39 -3.86
C LYS A 671 3.09 26.48 -3.85
N GLY A 672 3.74 26.09 -2.75
CA GLY A 672 5.19 26.17 -2.62
C GLY A 672 5.92 25.10 -3.44
N GLU A 673 5.35 23.89 -3.50
CA GLU A 673 5.89 22.81 -4.31
C GLU A 673 5.78 23.11 -5.81
N CYS A 674 4.61 23.54 -6.26
CA CYS A 674 4.34 23.92 -7.64
C CYS A 674 5.31 25.01 -8.13
N ALA A 675 5.61 26.01 -7.29
CA ALA A 675 6.56 27.06 -7.64
C ALA A 675 7.99 26.49 -7.84
N ARG A 676 8.42 25.56 -6.98
CA ARG A 676 9.72 24.89 -7.13
C ARG A 676 9.78 24.07 -8.41
N ARG A 677 8.72 23.33 -8.73
CA ARG A 677 8.66 22.51 -9.95
C ARG A 677 8.55 23.31 -11.24
N ARG A 678 8.05 24.55 -11.18
CA ARG A 678 8.07 25.48 -12.32
C ARG A 678 9.43 26.15 -12.53
N ALA A 679 10.25 26.20 -11.47
CA ALA A 679 11.55 26.84 -11.49
C ALA A 679 12.70 25.85 -11.80
N ALA A 680 12.49 24.58 -11.49
CA ALA A 680 13.28 23.46 -11.99
C ALA A 680 12.91 23.19 -13.45
#